data_AF-A0A2Z6UF33-F1
#
_entry.id   AF-A0A2Z6UF33-F1
#
_cell.length_a   1.000
_cell.length_b   1.000
_cell.length_c   1.000
_cell.angle_alpha   90.00
_cell.angle_beta   90.00
_cell.angle_gamma   90.00
#
_symmetry.space_group_name_H-M   'P 1'
#
loop_
_entity.id
_entity.type
_entity.pdbx_description
1 polymer ?
#
loop_
_entity_poly.entity_id
_entity_poly.type
_entity_poly.pdbx_seq_one_letter_code
_entity_poly.pdbx_strand_id
1 'polypeptide(L)'
;MNQESLSFVHGNVKLADRFLVCGLGSLGQHCVKSLKEFGVSVVGIELIQPPSWEINDFPDLLEEIIIGDCRQKNILARAGIDRCRAALIVTSDERINATTALIIRQLNPHTRLVVRSSKDNLNQLLKERLGNFIAYEPTQLPANAFALATLGTETLGFLHLDGQKLRIIQRQISPEDGLLDRFLGDLNTPTRRLLAHTAPDEPLRAGFYQWSPSTTIRAGDTITTIETTYQNIDATRQKPSNSRQKLRHFWQKLLKEIQQFWQLSFQQQIHRVAFLSVFIIILLVMIGTFLFHLYAPRASFISALSGTAILLLGGYGDVFGASNPEDLNAVPWWMQLFSLFLTLAGTAFIGVLYAILTETLLSSKFQFIPNRPPVPQQNHIVIVGLGRVGREVANLLLEMQQAIVGVSLNRDFDATILPKMPLMTGNIEESLKNVNLDRAKSIAIVTDDEILNLEVALTTRKLNPQSYLVIRTTDDNLSQQLSQILPQSHILGTNTVAAEAFTGAAFGENIIYLFRWEQKTILVTEYEIEAGDTLNGSSIGDIAYGYRVVPILHQRERETTKLMPEDYLNLRIGDRIVVLATINGLRRVEQGRRTPKTWRVRVEKAFNRNIAAEAPTVISRFSNCPLKTASDLMENLPATLGAPLYEQQAIRLVSELKKIQVQALVIPITSQK
;
A
#
# COMPACT_ATOMS: atom_id res chain seq x y z
N MET A 1 9.57 -66.42 25.69
CA MET A 1 9.54 -65.47 26.81
C MET A 1 10.89 -64.78 26.82
N ASN A 2 10.94 -63.55 26.29
CA ASN A 2 11.93 -62.51 26.59
C ASN A 2 11.52 -61.25 25.84
N GLN A 3 11.06 -60.25 26.61
CA GLN A 3 10.88 -58.88 26.20
C GLN A 3 12.27 -58.23 26.17
N GLU A 4 12.71 -57.74 25.02
CA GLU A 4 13.72 -56.68 24.96
C GLU A 4 13.06 -55.42 24.42
N SER A 5 13.01 -54.44 25.31
CA SER A 5 12.60 -53.07 25.15
C SER A 5 13.42 -52.36 24.06
N LEU A 6 12.80 -52.11 22.91
CA LEU A 6 13.28 -51.15 21.93
C LEU A 6 13.04 -49.73 22.47
N SER A 7 14.08 -49.18 23.10
CA SER A 7 14.21 -47.77 23.38
C SER A 7 14.21 -46.98 22.07
N PHE A 8 13.11 -46.27 21.79
CA PHE A 8 13.01 -45.27 20.73
C PHE A 8 13.96 -44.10 21.02
N VAL A 9 15.19 -44.20 20.55
CA VAL A 9 16.08 -43.05 20.40
C VAL A 9 15.50 -42.20 19.27
N HIS A 10 14.83 -41.09 19.62
CA HIS A 10 14.45 -40.04 18.69
C HIS A 10 15.72 -39.37 18.13
N GLY A 11 16.34 -40.03 17.15
CA GLY A 11 17.25 -39.37 16.23
C GLY A 11 16.43 -38.46 15.34
N ASN A 12 16.51 -37.15 15.57
CA ASN A 12 15.97 -36.11 14.71
C ASN A 12 16.65 -36.19 13.33
N VAL A 13 16.13 -37.07 12.46
CA VAL A 13 16.39 -36.99 11.02
C VAL A 13 15.66 -35.74 10.56
N LYS A 14 16.39 -34.63 10.34
CA LYS A 14 15.88 -33.51 9.54
C LYS A 14 15.43 -34.11 8.21
N LEU A 15 14.11 -34.27 8.02
CA LEU A 15 13.54 -34.44 6.69
C LEU A 15 14.13 -33.32 5.84
N ALA A 16 14.75 -33.67 4.72
CA ALA A 16 15.28 -32.68 3.80
C ALA A 16 14.14 -31.73 3.42
N ASP A 17 14.26 -30.46 3.82
CA ASP A 17 13.33 -29.37 3.53
C ASP A 17 13.21 -29.22 2.01
N ARG A 18 12.29 -29.97 1.39
CA ARG A 18 12.05 -30.00 -0.06
C ARG A 18 10.85 -29.11 -0.37
N PHE A 19 11.04 -28.22 -1.34
CA PHE A 19 10.06 -27.24 -1.78
C PHE A 19 9.78 -27.45 -3.26
N LEU A 20 8.52 -27.28 -3.64
CA LEU A 20 8.07 -27.33 -5.03
C LEU A 20 7.75 -25.92 -5.52
N VAL A 21 8.20 -25.55 -6.71
CA VAL A 21 7.77 -24.33 -7.40
C VAL A 21 7.12 -24.69 -8.74
N CYS A 22 5.83 -24.40 -8.89
CA CYS A 22 5.07 -24.60 -10.12
C CYS A 22 4.92 -23.28 -10.88
N GLY A 23 5.49 -23.23 -12.08
CA GLY A 23 5.66 -22.03 -12.90
C GLY A 23 7.01 -21.37 -12.63
N LEU A 24 7.93 -21.46 -13.58
CA LEU A 24 9.28 -20.90 -13.58
C LEU A 24 9.40 -19.67 -14.50
N GLY A 25 8.31 -18.91 -14.65
CA GLY A 25 8.38 -17.53 -15.17
C GLY A 25 9.10 -16.59 -14.17
N SER A 26 9.14 -15.29 -14.46
CA SER A 26 9.88 -14.30 -13.67
C SER A 26 9.71 -14.42 -12.14
N LEU A 27 8.46 -14.46 -11.65
CA LEU A 27 8.19 -14.61 -10.20
C LEU A 27 8.69 -15.96 -9.66
N GLY A 28 8.47 -17.05 -10.40
CA GLY A 28 8.92 -18.38 -10.01
C GLY A 28 10.44 -18.47 -9.89
N GLN A 29 11.17 -17.83 -10.81
CA GLN A 29 12.62 -17.79 -10.75
C GLN A 29 13.11 -17.05 -9.50
N HIS A 30 12.52 -15.90 -9.18
CA HIS A 30 12.86 -15.14 -7.97
C HIS A 30 12.48 -15.90 -6.69
N CYS A 31 11.36 -16.63 -6.68
CA CYS A 31 10.99 -17.51 -5.57
C CYS A 31 12.03 -18.62 -5.35
N VAL A 32 12.50 -19.27 -6.40
CA VAL A 32 13.55 -20.30 -6.32
C VAL A 32 14.85 -19.71 -5.77
N LYS A 33 15.30 -18.56 -6.29
CA LYS A 33 16.48 -17.85 -5.80
C LYS A 33 16.35 -17.53 -4.31
N SER A 34 15.23 -16.94 -3.92
CA SER A 34 14.94 -16.58 -2.53
C SER A 34 14.88 -17.82 -1.62
N LEU A 35 14.25 -18.92 -2.04
CA LEU A 35 14.26 -20.19 -1.31
C LEU A 35 15.67 -20.75 -1.15
N LYS A 36 16.50 -20.73 -2.20
CA LYS A 36 17.89 -21.24 -2.13
C LYS A 36 18.76 -20.47 -1.15
N GLU A 37 18.51 -19.19 -0.90
CA GLU A 37 19.18 -18.42 0.16
C GLU A 37 18.90 -18.96 1.58
N PHE A 38 17.81 -19.72 1.78
CA PHE A 38 17.53 -20.45 3.03
C PHE A 38 18.27 -21.79 3.15
N GLY A 39 18.89 -22.26 2.06
CA GLY A 39 19.60 -23.54 2.00
C GLY A 39 18.68 -24.75 1.85
N VAL A 40 17.49 -24.56 1.29
CA VAL A 40 16.51 -25.65 1.07
C VAL A 40 16.67 -26.31 -0.30
N SER A 41 16.12 -27.52 -0.43
CA SER A 41 16.05 -28.25 -1.69
C SER A 41 14.83 -27.77 -2.48
N VAL A 42 15.01 -27.44 -3.77
CA VAL A 42 13.93 -26.89 -4.59
C VAL A 42 13.80 -27.69 -5.89
N VAL A 43 12.57 -28.09 -6.22
CA VAL A 43 12.20 -28.71 -7.49
C VAL A 43 11.28 -27.76 -8.24
N GLY A 44 11.53 -27.61 -9.54
CA GLY A 44 10.75 -26.72 -10.41
C GLY A 44 9.89 -27.51 -11.39
N ILE A 45 8.66 -27.05 -11.62
CA ILE A 45 7.82 -27.50 -12.73
C ILE A 45 7.54 -26.31 -13.64
N GLU A 46 7.77 -26.47 -14.94
CA GLU A 46 7.39 -25.50 -15.96
C GLU A 46 6.70 -26.23 -17.12
N LEU A 47 5.71 -25.59 -17.75
CA LEU A 47 4.97 -26.20 -18.85
C LEU A 47 5.84 -26.32 -20.10
N ILE A 48 6.62 -25.29 -20.42
CA ILE A 48 7.45 -25.19 -21.62
C ILE A 48 8.81 -24.60 -21.24
N GLN A 49 9.90 -25.26 -21.66
CA GLN A 49 11.25 -24.76 -21.47
C GLN A 49 11.41 -23.37 -22.13
N PRO A 50 11.74 -22.31 -21.37
CA PRO A 50 11.96 -21.00 -21.96
C PRO A 50 13.28 -20.98 -22.75
N PRO A 51 13.41 -20.10 -23.78
CA PRO A 51 14.63 -19.98 -24.57
C PRO A 51 15.81 -19.44 -23.74
N SER A 52 15.53 -18.65 -22.71
CA SER A 52 16.50 -18.11 -21.77
C SER A 52 15.86 -17.94 -20.39
N TRP A 53 16.69 -17.97 -19.35
CA TRP A 53 16.30 -17.63 -17.98
C TRP A 53 16.61 -16.16 -17.69
N GLU A 54 15.83 -15.52 -16.82
CA GLU A 54 16.07 -14.14 -16.39
C GLU A 54 17.20 -14.07 -15.34
N ILE A 55 17.32 -15.12 -14.53
CA ILE A 55 18.38 -15.26 -13.53
C ILE A 55 19.54 -16.06 -14.15
N ASN A 56 20.76 -15.54 -14.03
CA ASN A 56 21.97 -16.25 -14.45
C ASN A 56 22.15 -17.55 -13.67
N ASP A 57 22.58 -18.61 -14.37
CA ASP A 57 22.80 -19.95 -13.80
C ASP A 57 21.56 -20.52 -13.07
N PHE A 58 20.37 -20.08 -13.47
CA PHE A 58 19.11 -20.49 -12.84
C PHE A 58 18.92 -22.02 -12.72
N PRO A 59 19.24 -22.83 -13.74
CA PRO A 59 19.10 -24.28 -13.63
C PRO A 59 19.90 -24.90 -12.49
N ASP A 60 21.06 -24.32 -12.14
CA ASP A 60 21.94 -24.82 -11.09
C ASP A 60 21.37 -24.54 -9.68
N LEU A 61 20.38 -23.64 -9.59
CA LEU A 61 19.63 -23.36 -8.36
C LEU A 61 18.55 -24.40 -8.07
N LEU A 62 18.34 -25.42 -8.92
CA LEU A 62 17.28 -26.40 -8.76
C LEU A 62 17.87 -27.80 -8.68
N GLU A 63 17.29 -28.67 -7.84
CA GLU A 63 17.68 -30.09 -7.85
C GLU A 63 17.21 -30.79 -9.12
N GLU A 64 16.04 -30.39 -9.61
CA GLU A 64 15.44 -30.91 -10.83
C GLU A 64 14.48 -29.89 -11.43
N ILE A 65 14.48 -29.78 -12.75
CA ILE A 65 13.47 -29.07 -13.55
C ILE A 65 12.64 -30.09 -14.30
N ILE A 66 11.33 -30.09 -14.06
CA ILE A 66 10.38 -30.98 -14.71
C ILE A 66 9.56 -30.17 -15.72
N ILE A 67 9.71 -30.52 -17.00
CA ILE A 67 8.88 -29.95 -18.06
C ILE A 67 7.59 -30.74 -18.18
N GLY A 68 6.46 -30.10 -17.86
CA GLY A 68 5.14 -30.71 -17.87
C GLY A 68 4.07 -29.86 -17.21
N ASP A 69 2.81 -30.24 -17.41
CA ASP A 69 1.67 -29.55 -16.82
C ASP A 69 1.51 -29.92 -15.33
N CYS A 70 1.68 -28.93 -14.45
CA CYS A 70 1.55 -29.09 -13.00
C CYS A 70 0.14 -29.53 -12.53
N ARG A 71 -0.88 -29.52 -13.41
CA ARG A 71 -2.20 -30.08 -13.13
C ARG A 71 -2.23 -31.62 -13.24
N GLN A 72 -1.18 -32.25 -13.75
CA GLN A 72 -1.15 -33.70 -13.89
C GLN A 72 -0.56 -34.38 -12.65
N LYS A 73 -1.28 -35.37 -12.10
CA LYS A 73 -0.87 -36.09 -10.87
C LYS A 73 0.48 -36.78 -11.01
N ASN A 74 0.80 -37.35 -12.17
CA ASN A 74 2.08 -38.00 -12.46
C ASN A 74 3.26 -37.00 -12.43
N ILE A 75 3.08 -35.78 -12.94
CA ILE A 75 4.10 -34.72 -12.92
C ILE A 75 4.39 -34.29 -11.48
N LEU A 76 3.35 -34.04 -10.68
CA LEU A 76 3.49 -33.70 -9.26
C LEU A 76 4.12 -34.84 -8.44
N ALA A 77 3.74 -36.09 -8.72
CA ALA A 77 4.33 -37.26 -8.08
C ALA A 77 5.82 -37.40 -8.42
N ARG A 78 6.22 -37.19 -9.69
CA ARG A 78 7.63 -37.16 -10.11
C ARG A 78 8.40 -36.06 -9.37
N ALA A 79 7.77 -34.91 -9.13
CA ALA A 79 8.39 -33.82 -8.36
C ALA A 79 8.61 -34.14 -6.87
N GLY A 80 8.02 -35.24 -6.36
CA GLY A 80 8.13 -35.64 -4.96
C GLY A 80 7.25 -34.81 -4.03
N ILE A 81 6.04 -34.43 -4.48
CA ILE A 81 5.11 -33.61 -3.70
C ILE A 81 4.71 -34.24 -2.36
N ASP A 82 4.75 -35.58 -2.26
CA ASP A 82 4.52 -36.34 -1.02
C ASP A 82 5.52 -36.01 0.10
N ARG A 83 6.70 -35.51 -0.25
CA ARG A 83 7.77 -35.13 0.70
C ARG A 83 7.99 -33.63 0.78
N CYS A 84 7.25 -32.84 0.01
CA CYS A 84 7.43 -31.40 -0.03
C CYS A 84 6.76 -30.76 1.19
N ARG A 85 7.55 -29.96 1.93
CA ARG A 85 7.06 -29.12 3.03
C ARG A 85 6.10 -28.06 2.52
N ALA A 86 6.44 -27.42 1.41
CA ALA A 86 5.62 -26.40 0.78
C ALA A 86 5.67 -26.48 -0.75
N ALA A 87 4.60 -26.00 -1.38
CA ALA A 87 4.49 -25.81 -2.82
C ALA A 87 4.05 -24.37 -3.13
N LEU A 88 4.87 -23.68 -3.91
CA LEU A 88 4.58 -22.36 -4.45
C LEU A 88 4.00 -22.52 -5.85
N ILE A 89 2.78 -22.05 -6.07
CA ILE A 89 2.05 -22.19 -7.32
C ILE A 89 1.86 -20.81 -7.94
N VAL A 90 2.78 -20.45 -8.84
CA VAL A 90 3.02 -19.06 -9.27
C VAL A 90 2.93 -18.87 -10.78
N THR A 91 2.20 -19.75 -11.47
CA THR A 91 1.93 -19.61 -12.91
C THR A 91 1.13 -18.33 -13.20
N SER A 92 1.12 -17.89 -14.47
CA SER A 92 0.37 -16.71 -14.90
C SER A 92 -1.16 -16.92 -14.97
N ASP A 93 -1.65 -18.17 -14.96
CA ASP A 93 -3.08 -18.50 -15.01
C ASP A 93 -3.60 -18.94 -13.63
N GLU A 94 -4.49 -18.14 -13.05
CA GLU A 94 -5.08 -18.40 -11.73
C GLU A 94 -5.88 -19.70 -11.68
N ARG A 95 -6.47 -20.14 -12.81
CA ARG A 95 -7.20 -21.42 -12.86
C ARG A 95 -6.24 -22.58 -12.77
N ILE A 96 -5.07 -22.48 -13.42
CA ILE A 96 -4.00 -23.49 -13.27
C ILE A 96 -3.56 -23.50 -11.81
N ASN A 97 -3.32 -22.33 -11.22
CA ASN A 97 -2.87 -22.23 -9.83
C ASN A 97 -3.85 -22.89 -8.85
N ALA A 98 -5.15 -22.57 -8.95
CA ALA A 98 -6.19 -23.15 -8.11
C ALA A 98 -6.36 -24.66 -8.32
N THR A 99 -6.35 -25.13 -9.57
CA THR A 99 -6.48 -26.56 -9.90
C THR A 99 -5.30 -27.35 -9.34
N THR A 100 -4.08 -26.86 -9.54
CA THR A 100 -2.86 -27.49 -9.01
C THR A 100 -2.89 -27.54 -7.48
N ALA A 101 -3.37 -26.49 -6.79
CA ALA A 101 -3.51 -26.49 -5.34
C ALA A 101 -4.44 -27.61 -4.83
N LEU A 102 -5.59 -27.82 -5.49
CA LEU A 102 -6.52 -28.90 -5.16
C LEU A 102 -5.88 -30.28 -5.35
N ILE A 103 -5.13 -30.48 -6.43
CA ILE A 103 -4.49 -31.76 -6.75
C ILE A 103 -3.34 -32.05 -5.79
N ILE A 104 -2.53 -31.04 -5.45
CA ILE A 104 -1.47 -31.19 -4.44
C ILE A 104 -2.07 -31.61 -3.11
N ARG A 105 -3.17 -30.97 -2.65
CA ARG A 105 -3.80 -31.34 -1.37
C ARG A 105 -4.32 -32.78 -1.37
N GLN A 106 -4.77 -33.31 -2.51
CA GLN A 106 -5.15 -34.73 -2.64
C GLN A 106 -3.95 -35.68 -2.52
N LEU A 107 -2.76 -35.25 -2.96
CA LEU A 107 -1.54 -36.08 -2.93
C LEU A 107 -0.79 -35.95 -1.60
N ASN A 108 -0.83 -34.78 -0.97
CA ASN A 108 -0.20 -34.51 0.32
C ASN A 108 -1.09 -33.59 1.18
N PRO A 109 -1.77 -34.13 2.21
CA PRO A 109 -2.62 -33.35 3.12
C PRO A 109 -1.87 -32.32 3.96
N HIS A 110 -0.54 -32.41 4.09
CA HIS A 110 0.24 -31.56 5.00
C HIS A 110 1.04 -30.47 4.29
N THR A 111 1.29 -30.58 2.97
CA THR A 111 2.04 -29.56 2.22
C THR A 111 1.42 -28.18 2.39
N ARG A 112 2.26 -27.19 2.72
CA ARG A 112 1.84 -25.80 2.73
C ARG A 112 1.67 -25.28 1.30
N LEU A 113 0.53 -24.66 1.01
CA LEU A 113 0.21 -24.14 -0.32
C LEU A 113 0.35 -22.62 -0.32
N VAL A 114 1.25 -22.10 -1.14
CA VAL A 114 1.41 -20.66 -1.40
C VAL A 114 1.01 -20.39 -2.84
N VAL A 115 -0.11 -19.69 -3.05
CA VAL A 115 -0.75 -19.63 -4.36
C VAL A 115 -0.84 -18.20 -4.88
N ARG A 116 -0.45 -17.98 -6.13
CA ARG A 116 -0.67 -16.71 -6.82
C ARG A 116 -2.14 -16.58 -7.21
N SER A 117 -2.85 -15.58 -6.66
CA SER A 117 -4.27 -15.30 -6.94
C SER A 117 -4.70 -13.90 -6.47
N SER A 118 -5.41 -13.18 -7.34
CA SER A 118 -6.09 -11.90 -7.07
C SER A 118 -7.56 -12.05 -6.63
N LYS A 119 -8.03 -13.28 -6.42
CA LYS A 119 -9.45 -13.58 -6.17
C LYS A 119 -9.75 -13.76 -4.69
N ASP A 120 -9.92 -12.67 -3.94
CA ASP A 120 -10.11 -12.70 -2.48
C ASP A 120 -11.18 -13.67 -2.01
N ASN A 121 -12.37 -13.64 -2.63
CA ASN A 121 -13.46 -14.53 -2.24
C ASN A 121 -13.15 -16.02 -2.52
N LEU A 122 -12.49 -16.31 -3.64
CA LEU A 122 -12.03 -17.68 -3.94
C LEU A 122 -10.92 -18.11 -2.97
N ASN A 123 -9.99 -17.20 -2.66
CA ASN A 123 -8.89 -17.44 -1.73
C ASN A 123 -9.41 -17.80 -0.34
N GLN A 124 -10.45 -17.12 0.15
CA GLN A 124 -11.10 -17.43 1.41
C GLN A 124 -11.74 -18.83 1.39
N LEU A 125 -12.49 -19.16 0.35
CA LEU A 125 -13.09 -20.50 0.20
C LEU A 125 -12.03 -21.62 0.12
N LEU A 126 -10.93 -21.39 -0.61
CA LEU A 126 -9.83 -22.34 -0.69
C LEU A 126 -9.11 -22.49 0.64
N LYS A 127 -8.93 -21.40 1.40
CA LYS A 127 -8.33 -21.42 2.74
C LYS A 127 -9.15 -22.30 3.70
N GLU A 128 -10.46 -22.13 3.71
CA GLU A 128 -11.39 -22.92 4.55
C GLU A 128 -11.39 -24.41 4.17
N ARG A 129 -11.25 -24.73 2.87
CA ARG A 129 -11.34 -26.12 2.39
C ARG A 129 -10.02 -26.88 2.41
N LEU A 130 -8.91 -26.21 2.10
CA LEU A 130 -7.62 -26.88 1.94
C LEU A 130 -6.82 -26.92 3.24
N GLY A 131 -7.00 -25.95 4.15
CA GLY A 131 -6.08 -25.80 5.29
C GLY A 131 -4.65 -25.51 4.84
N ASN A 132 -3.79 -25.01 5.74
CA ASN A 132 -2.38 -24.66 5.47
C ASN A 132 -2.17 -24.04 4.06
N PHE A 133 -2.99 -23.04 3.74
CA PHE A 133 -3.11 -22.41 2.43
C PHE A 133 -3.04 -20.90 2.62
N ILE A 134 -2.27 -20.26 1.76
CA ILE A 134 -2.18 -18.80 1.67
C ILE A 134 -2.10 -18.40 0.20
N ALA A 135 -2.75 -17.29 -0.13
CA ALA A 135 -2.76 -16.76 -1.48
C ALA A 135 -2.38 -15.30 -1.48
N TYR A 136 -1.59 -14.91 -2.48
CA TYR A 136 -1.15 -13.52 -2.66
C TYR A 136 -1.31 -13.07 -4.10
N GLU A 137 -1.62 -11.80 -4.26
CA GLU A 137 -1.48 -11.11 -5.54
C GLU A 137 -0.08 -10.46 -5.63
N PRO A 138 0.81 -10.95 -6.50
CA PRO A 138 2.21 -10.50 -6.56
C PRO A 138 2.35 -9.03 -6.96
N THR A 139 1.32 -8.41 -7.53
CA THR A 139 1.36 -6.97 -7.86
C THR A 139 0.95 -6.07 -6.70
N GLN A 140 0.11 -6.55 -5.77
CA GLN A 140 -0.34 -5.77 -4.61
C GLN A 140 0.76 -5.65 -3.54
N LEU A 141 1.48 -6.74 -3.26
CA LEU A 141 2.49 -6.76 -2.19
C LEU A 141 3.59 -5.70 -2.39
N PRO A 142 4.20 -5.54 -3.57
CA PRO A 142 5.22 -4.51 -3.81
C PRO A 142 4.63 -3.11 -4.02
N ALA A 143 3.36 -2.97 -4.41
CA ALA A 143 2.76 -1.66 -4.74
C ALA A 143 2.85 -0.68 -3.56
N ASN A 144 2.71 -1.17 -2.33
CA ASN A 144 2.95 -0.40 -1.12
C ASN A 144 4.37 0.16 -1.06
N ALA A 145 5.39 -0.66 -1.34
CA ALA A 145 6.78 -0.22 -1.35
C ALA A 145 7.02 0.86 -2.42
N PHE A 146 6.41 0.73 -3.62
CA PHE A 146 6.47 1.74 -4.66
C PHE A 146 5.79 3.05 -4.21
N ALA A 147 4.56 2.99 -3.71
CA ALA A 147 3.81 4.17 -3.27
C ALA A 147 4.57 4.91 -2.16
N LEU A 148 5.08 4.21 -1.15
CA LEU A 148 5.82 4.82 -0.05
C LEU A 148 7.13 5.45 -0.50
N ALA A 149 7.87 4.80 -1.39
CA ALA A 149 9.09 5.35 -1.96
C ALA A 149 8.85 6.69 -2.70
N THR A 150 7.63 6.94 -3.19
CA THR A 150 7.27 8.22 -3.82
C THR A 150 6.93 9.33 -2.83
N LEU A 151 6.66 9.01 -1.56
CA LEU A 151 6.34 10.01 -0.55
C LEU A 151 7.60 10.77 -0.08
N GLY A 152 8.79 10.21 -0.32
CA GLY A 152 10.09 10.77 0.04
C GLY A 152 10.73 10.09 1.26
N THR A 153 11.84 10.66 1.72
CA THR A 153 12.79 10.01 2.64
C THR A 153 12.32 9.87 4.08
N GLU A 154 11.27 10.57 4.50
CA GLU A 154 10.87 10.57 5.91
C GLU A 154 9.98 9.41 6.32
N THR A 155 9.13 8.89 5.43
CA THR A 155 8.17 7.84 5.79
C THR A 155 8.42 6.59 4.97
N LEU A 156 8.89 5.55 5.65
CA LEU A 156 9.22 4.26 5.04
C LEU A 156 8.04 3.32 4.98
N GLY A 157 7.01 3.54 5.80
CA GLY A 157 5.83 2.68 5.79
C GLY A 157 4.70 3.11 6.70
N PHE A 158 3.50 2.65 6.37
CA PHE A 158 2.33 2.67 7.24
C PHE A 158 1.87 1.24 7.45
N LEU A 159 1.56 0.86 8.69
CA LEU A 159 0.99 -0.44 9.02
C LEU A 159 -0.34 -0.22 9.70
N HIS A 160 -1.29 -1.10 9.39
CA HIS A 160 -2.54 -1.17 10.11
C HIS A 160 -2.63 -2.52 10.81
N LEU A 161 -2.52 -2.51 12.14
CA LEU A 161 -2.57 -3.72 12.98
C LEU A 161 -3.67 -3.55 14.01
N ASP A 162 -4.65 -4.45 14.00
CA ASP A 162 -5.80 -4.47 14.92
C ASP A 162 -6.48 -3.09 15.12
N GLY A 163 -6.71 -2.37 14.01
CA GLY A 163 -7.33 -1.04 14.03
C GLY A 163 -6.39 0.12 14.41
N GLN A 164 -5.14 -0.17 14.78
CA GLN A 164 -4.13 0.83 15.11
C GLN A 164 -3.27 1.15 13.89
N LYS A 165 -3.06 2.44 13.64
CA LYS A 165 -2.19 2.92 12.56
C LYS A 165 -0.79 3.14 13.12
N LEU A 166 0.19 2.47 12.53
CA LEU A 166 1.60 2.64 12.82
C LEU A 166 2.26 3.31 11.63
N ARG A 167 3.27 4.14 11.89
CA ARG A 167 4.10 4.78 10.87
C ARG A 167 5.56 4.46 11.14
N ILE A 168 6.29 4.18 10.07
CA ILE A 168 7.74 3.95 10.09
C ILE A 168 8.39 5.19 9.50
N ILE A 169 9.24 5.83 10.29
CA ILE A 169 9.86 7.11 9.98
C ILE A 169 11.36 6.96 9.99
N GLN A 170 12.02 7.47 8.96
CA GLN A 170 13.46 7.67 8.93
C GLN A 170 13.74 9.17 8.94
N ARG A 171 14.47 9.65 9.94
CA ARG A 171 14.80 11.07 10.06
C ARG A 171 16.28 11.26 10.29
N GLN A 172 16.83 12.28 9.65
CA GLN A 172 18.16 12.77 9.99
C GLN A 172 18.04 13.81 11.11
N ILE A 173 18.83 13.64 12.16
CA ILE A 173 18.80 14.49 13.35
C ILE A 173 19.46 15.84 13.01
N SER A 174 18.68 16.91 13.13
CA SER A 174 19.17 18.28 12.92
C SER A 174 19.99 18.78 14.11
N PRO A 175 20.87 19.78 13.94
CA PRO A 175 21.62 20.40 15.04
C PRO A 175 20.75 21.07 16.11
N GLU A 176 19.47 21.35 15.82
CA GLU A 176 18.50 21.96 16.75
C GLU A 176 17.49 20.94 17.30
N ASP A 177 17.73 19.64 17.12
CA ASP A 177 16.79 18.59 17.55
C ASP A 177 16.82 18.37 19.07
N GLY A 178 15.66 18.26 19.71
CA GLY A 178 15.54 18.02 21.15
C GLY A 178 15.95 16.61 21.62
N LEU A 179 16.31 15.73 20.68
CA LEU A 179 16.83 14.39 20.94
C LEU A 179 18.35 14.34 21.12
N LEU A 180 19.06 15.43 20.87
CA LEU A 180 20.51 15.50 21.07
C LEU A 180 20.90 15.14 22.51
N ASP A 181 22.06 14.48 22.65
CA ASP A 181 22.66 14.03 23.91
C ASP A 181 21.84 13.00 24.71
N ARG A 182 20.68 12.55 24.20
CA ARG A 182 19.95 11.41 24.75
C ARG A 182 20.55 10.09 24.29
N PHE A 183 20.31 9.03 25.05
CA PHE A 183 20.71 7.68 24.66
C PHE A 183 19.68 7.08 23.69
N LEU A 184 20.14 6.28 22.72
CA LEU A 184 19.26 5.58 21.77
C LEU A 184 18.23 4.69 22.48
N GLY A 185 18.62 4.08 23.60
CA GLY A 185 17.71 3.25 24.41
C GLY A 185 16.49 4.00 24.94
N ASP A 186 16.61 5.31 25.15
CA ASP A 186 15.52 6.16 25.67
C ASP A 186 14.42 6.44 24.62
N LEU A 187 14.68 6.13 23.34
CA LEU A 187 13.70 6.29 22.27
C LEU A 187 12.62 5.20 22.27
N ASN A 188 12.88 4.07 22.93
CA ASN A 188 11.92 2.98 23.04
C ASN A 188 10.87 3.31 24.11
N THR A 189 9.60 3.31 23.70
CA THR A 189 8.43 3.58 24.54
C THR A 189 7.32 2.58 24.18
N PRO A 190 6.23 2.48 24.95
CA PRO A 190 5.09 1.63 24.58
C PRO A 190 4.45 1.99 23.22
N THR A 191 4.74 3.18 22.70
CA THR A 191 4.17 3.73 21.46
C THR A 191 5.20 3.91 20.36
N ARG A 192 6.49 3.64 20.62
CA ARG A 192 7.59 3.85 19.68
C ARG A 192 8.71 2.83 19.88
N ARG A 193 9.24 2.29 18.79
CA ARG A 193 10.39 1.39 18.80
C ARG A 193 11.45 1.84 17.80
N LEU A 194 12.71 1.79 18.23
CA LEU A 194 13.87 2.03 17.39
C LEU A 194 14.15 0.80 16.52
N LEU A 195 14.20 1.01 15.20
CA LEU A 195 14.47 -0.02 14.21
C LEU A 195 15.93 -0.01 13.76
N ALA A 196 16.50 1.18 13.52
CA ALA A 196 17.87 1.32 13.05
C ALA A 196 18.45 2.68 13.46
N HIS A 197 19.78 2.72 13.56
CA HIS A 197 20.59 3.92 13.75
C HIS A 197 21.78 3.85 12.80
N THR A 198 22.04 4.96 12.13
CA THR A 198 23.18 5.12 11.23
C THR A 198 23.88 6.42 11.58
N ALA A 199 25.11 6.32 12.07
CA ALA A 199 25.98 7.48 12.25
C ALA A 199 26.54 7.93 10.89
N PRO A 200 26.75 9.24 10.67
CA PRO A 200 27.27 9.77 9.40
C PRO A 200 28.64 9.19 9.02
N ASP A 201 29.45 8.83 10.02
CA ASP A 201 30.82 8.32 9.83
C ASP A 201 30.89 6.79 9.60
N GLU A 202 29.80 6.05 9.85
CA GLU A 202 29.76 4.58 9.71
C GLU A 202 28.53 4.07 8.93
N PRO A 203 28.24 4.56 7.71
CA PRO A 203 27.03 4.19 6.96
C PRO A 203 26.94 2.69 6.65
N LEU A 204 28.09 2.02 6.44
CA LEU A 204 28.18 0.61 6.08
C LEU A 204 27.85 -0.36 7.24
N ARG A 205 27.81 0.12 8.50
CA ARG A 205 27.50 -0.71 9.68
C ARG A 205 26.01 -0.75 10.04
N ALA A 206 25.16 -0.04 9.29
CA ALA A 206 23.72 0.01 9.51
C ALA A 206 23.05 -1.37 9.27
N GLY A 207 22.98 -2.17 10.34
CA GLY A 207 22.19 -3.38 10.37
C GLY A 207 20.76 -3.08 10.81
N PHE A 208 19.76 -3.67 10.15
CA PHE A 208 18.39 -3.62 10.65
C PHE A 208 18.35 -4.24 12.05
N TYR A 209 17.84 -3.48 13.03
CA TYR A 209 17.82 -3.81 14.46
C TYR A 209 19.21 -4.09 15.07
N GLN A 210 20.24 -3.40 14.61
CA GLN A 210 21.60 -3.46 15.15
C GLN A 210 22.02 -2.08 15.69
N TRP A 211 21.69 -1.80 16.94
CA TRP A 211 22.01 -0.54 17.64
C TRP A 211 22.33 -0.81 19.12
N SER A 212 23.19 0.02 19.71
CA SER A 212 23.53 -0.04 21.15
C SER A 212 22.68 0.97 21.92
N PRO A 213 22.08 0.58 23.07
CA PRO A 213 21.32 1.50 23.91
C PRO A 213 22.16 2.64 24.46
N SER A 214 23.45 2.40 24.70
CA SER A 214 24.37 3.37 25.30
C SER A 214 24.93 4.39 24.31
N THR A 215 24.62 4.26 23.02
CA THR A 215 25.00 5.26 22.02
C THR A 215 24.23 6.56 22.26
N THR A 216 24.96 7.67 22.35
CA THR A 216 24.41 9.03 22.43
C THR A 216 24.05 9.54 21.05
N ILE A 217 22.87 10.15 20.91
CA ILE A 217 22.36 10.71 19.65
C ILE A 217 23.13 11.99 19.30
N ARG A 218 23.62 12.07 18.06
CA ARG A 218 24.39 13.22 17.53
C ARG A 218 23.68 13.89 16.35
N ALA A 219 24.04 15.14 16.09
CA ALA A 219 23.60 15.83 14.88
C ALA A 219 24.15 15.10 13.64
N GLY A 220 23.30 14.94 12.63
CA GLY A 220 23.60 14.19 11.41
C GLY A 220 23.29 12.69 11.49
N ASP A 221 23.05 12.13 12.68
CA ASP A 221 22.60 10.74 12.83
C ASP A 221 21.29 10.51 12.09
N THR A 222 21.16 9.35 11.45
CA THR A 222 19.90 8.92 10.84
C THR A 222 19.25 7.86 11.73
N ILE A 223 18.02 8.13 12.15
CA ILE A 223 17.28 7.28 13.08
C ILE A 223 16.00 6.81 12.40
N THR A 224 15.79 5.48 12.41
CA THR A 224 14.57 4.86 11.92
C THR A 224 13.74 4.32 13.08
N THR A 225 12.50 4.78 13.22
CA THR A 225 11.57 4.35 14.28
C THR A 225 10.24 3.92 13.72
N ILE A 226 9.59 2.96 14.36
CA ILE A 226 8.16 2.70 14.20
C ILE A 226 7.40 3.33 15.37
N GLU A 227 6.31 4.04 15.08
CA GLU A 227 5.49 4.68 16.11
C GLU A 227 3.99 4.62 15.81
N THR A 228 3.19 4.62 16.87
CA THR A 228 1.72 4.68 16.77
C THR A 228 1.30 6.08 16.34
N THR A 229 0.52 6.14 15.27
CA THR A 229 -0.13 7.37 14.82
C THR A 229 -1.37 7.58 15.69
N TYR A 230 -1.22 8.31 16.81
CA TYR A 230 -2.37 8.96 17.42
C TYR A 230 -2.89 10.00 16.43
N GLN A 231 -4.22 10.12 16.30
CA GLN A 231 -4.87 11.13 15.46
C GLN A 231 -4.27 12.52 15.72
N ASN A 232 -3.31 12.92 14.89
CA ASN A 232 -2.87 14.28 14.61
C ASN A 232 -1.97 14.20 13.37
N ILE A 233 -2.61 14.17 12.20
CA ILE A 233 -1.96 14.50 10.93
C ILE A 233 -1.78 16.04 10.80
N ASP A 234 -2.14 16.82 11.82
CA ASP A 234 -2.00 18.26 11.78
C ASP A 234 -0.74 18.79 12.49
N ALA A 235 0.01 19.56 11.71
CA ALA A 235 0.88 20.65 12.13
C ALA A 235 2.19 20.29 12.85
N THR A 236 3.20 19.87 12.09
CA THR A 236 4.58 20.32 12.39
C THR A 236 5.33 20.71 11.12
N ARG A 237 5.70 22.01 11.09
CA ARG A 237 6.63 22.70 10.18
C ARG A 237 6.09 23.17 8.81
N GLN A 238 5.13 24.09 8.84
CA GLN A 238 5.15 25.21 7.88
C GLN A 238 5.52 26.49 8.63
N LYS A 239 6.70 27.06 8.31
CA LYS A 239 7.08 28.41 8.73
C LYS A 239 6.07 29.42 8.15
N PRO A 240 5.68 30.48 8.87
CA PRO A 240 4.72 31.45 8.36
C PRO A 240 5.35 32.28 7.24
N SER A 241 4.93 32.07 5.99
CA SER A 241 5.28 32.96 4.89
C SER A 241 4.19 34.04 4.72
N ASN A 242 4.64 35.29 4.92
CA ASN A 242 4.11 36.58 4.48
C ASN A 242 2.64 36.68 4.06
N SER A 243 1.88 37.39 4.91
CA SER A 243 0.51 37.90 4.76
C SER A 243 0.20 38.69 3.46
N ARG A 244 1.20 38.99 2.61
CA ARG A 244 0.99 39.69 1.32
C ARG A 244 0.71 38.75 0.14
N GLN A 245 0.97 37.44 0.26
CA GLN A 245 0.59 36.45 -0.77
C GLN A 245 -0.86 35.97 -0.62
N LYS A 246 -1.42 35.92 0.60
CA LYS A 246 -2.82 35.52 0.84
C LYS A 246 -3.84 36.45 0.17
N LEU A 247 -3.59 37.77 0.14
CA LEU A 247 -4.47 38.72 -0.53
C LEU A 247 -4.45 38.53 -2.06
N ARG A 248 -3.28 38.26 -2.63
CA ARG A 248 -3.13 38.02 -4.08
C ARG A 248 -3.75 36.67 -4.49
N HIS A 249 -3.63 35.64 -3.66
CA HIS A 249 -4.27 34.34 -3.89
C HIS A 249 -5.80 34.40 -3.71
N PHE A 250 -6.30 35.21 -2.78
CA PHE A 250 -7.74 35.45 -2.63
C PHE A 250 -8.32 36.17 -3.86
N TRP A 251 -7.67 37.21 -4.38
CA TRP A 251 -8.11 37.88 -5.61
C TRP A 251 -7.96 37.00 -6.86
N GLN A 252 -6.94 36.14 -6.93
CA GLN A 252 -6.80 35.15 -8.00
C GLN A 252 -7.84 34.02 -7.92
N LYS A 253 -8.24 33.63 -6.69
CA LYS A 253 -9.32 32.66 -6.47
C LYS A 253 -10.68 33.28 -6.80
N LEU A 254 -10.92 34.54 -6.45
CA LEU A 254 -12.13 35.28 -6.82
C LEU A 254 -12.22 35.49 -8.34
N LEU A 255 -11.11 35.83 -9.01
CA LEU A 255 -11.03 35.93 -10.47
C LEU A 255 -11.23 34.57 -11.14
N LYS A 256 -10.73 33.46 -10.56
CA LYS A 256 -10.97 32.10 -11.07
C LYS A 256 -12.38 31.60 -10.81
N GLU A 257 -12.99 31.91 -9.67
CA GLU A 257 -14.40 31.57 -9.37
C GLU A 257 -15.34 32.40 -10.24
N ILE A 258 -15.03 33.67 -10.51
CA ILE A 258 -15.73 34.49 -11.49
C ILE A 258 -15.53 33.90 -12.89
N GLN A 259 -14.31 33.53 -13.30
CA GLN A 259 -14.04 32.94 -14.61
C GLN A 259 -14.68 31.54 -14.79
N GLN A 260 -14.79 30.73 -13.72
CA GLN A 260 -15.52 29.47 -13.69
C GLN A 260 -17.05 29.67 -13.67
N PHE A 261 -17.54 30.71 -13.01
CA PHE A 261 -18.94 31.15 -13.06
C PHE A 261 -19.32 31.63 -14.48
N TRP A 262 -18.40 32.33 -15.16
CA TRP A 262 -18.53 32.68 -16.57
C TRP A 262 -18.46 31.44 -17.50
N GLN A 263 -17.69 30.40 -17.17
CA GLN A 263 -17.69 29.14 -17.95
C GLN A 263 -18.94 28.26 -17.70
N LEU A 264 -19.54 28.30 -16.50
CA LEU A 264 -20.85 27.67 -16.22
C LEU A 264 -22.02 28.42 -16.89
N SER A 265 -21.81 29.67 -17.30
CA SER A 265 -22.83 30.49 -17.97
C SER A 265 -23.20 30.02 -19.39
N PHE A 266 -22.39 29.13 -19.99
CA PHE A 266 -22.72 28.49 -21.27
C PHE A 266 -23.93 27.53 -21.15
N GLN A 267 -24.07 26.78 -20.04
CA GLN A 267 -25.29 26.00 -19.79
C GLN A 267 -26.50 26.89 -19.46
N GLN A 268 -26.27 28.08 -18.89
CA GLN A 268 -27.34 29.05 -18.68
C GLN A 268 -27.86 29.64 -19.99
N GLN A 269 -27.10 29.66 -21.08
CA GLN A 269 -27.57 30.19 -22.36
C GLN A 269 -28.72 29.36 -22.93
N ILE A 270 -28.63 28.03 -22.89
CA ILE A 270 -29.70 27.11 -23.33
C ILE A 270 -30.93 27.25 -22.44
N HIS A 271 -30.76 27.28 -21.11
CA HIS A 271 -31.88 27.48 -20.18
C HIS A 271 -32.52 28.86 -20.30
N ARG A 272 -31.74 29.93 -20.56
CA ARG A 272 -32.26 31.28 -20.80
C ARG A 272 -33.02 31.36 -22.12
N VAL A 273 -32.53 30.72 -23.18
CA VAL A 273 -33.23 30.67 -24.47
C VAL A 273 -34.51 29.85 -24.36
N ALA A 274 -34.49 28.69 -23.69
CA ALA A 274 -35.69 27.90 -23.43
C ALA A 274 -36.72 28.67 -22.59
N PHE A 275 -36.29 29.33 -21.51
CA PHE A 275 -37.16 30.14 -20.66
C PHE A 275 -37.75 31.33 -21.41
N LEU A 276 -36.93 32.03 -22.22
CA LEU A 276 -37.37 33.14 -23.05
C LEU A 276 -38.38 32.69 -24.11
N SER A 277 -38.15 31.56 -24.78
CA SER A 277 -39.09 30.99 -25.76
C SER A 277 -40.43 30.60 -25.11
N VAL A 278 -40.40 29.95 -23.95
CA VAL A 278 -41.63 29.61 -23.20
C VAL A 278 -42.36 30.88 -22.75
N PHE A 279 -41.64 31.88 -22.26
CA PHE A 279 -42.20 33.17 -21.87
C PHE A 279 -42.87 33.90 -23.05
N ILE A 280 -42.21 33.93 -24.22
CA ILE A 280 -42.77 34.53 -25.43
C ILE A 280 -44.02 33.77 -25.90
N ILE A 281 -44.03 32.43 -25.86
CA ILE A 281 -45.22 31.64 -26.18
C ILE A 281 -46.39 32.00 -25.24
N ILE A 282 -46.16 32.08 -23.93
CA ILE A 282 -47.20 32.47 -22.96
C ILE A 282 -47.72 33.88 -23.26
N LEU A 283 -46.83 34.83 -23.57
CA LEU A 283 -47.21 36.19 -23.91
C LEU A 283 -48.07 36.23 -25.19
N LEU A 284 -47.68 35.47 -26.22
CA LEU A 284 -48.44 35.34 -27.48
C LEU A 284 -49.81 34.70 -27.25
N VAL A 285 -49.92 33.69 -26.38
CA VAL A 285 -51.21 33.09 -25.97
C VAL A 285 -52.08 34.15 -25.28
N MET A 286 -51.53 34.92 -24.35
CA MET A 286 -52.27 35.94 -23.60
C MET A 286 -52.78 37.07 -24.52
N ILE A 287 -51.90 37.58 -25.39
CA ILE A 287 -52.25 38.65 -26.34
C ILE A 287 -53.27 38.14 -27.34
N GLY A 288 -53.07 36.94 -27.92
CA GLY A 288 -54.00 36.34 -28.87
C GLY A 288 -55.38 36.09 -28.25
N THR A 289 -55.43 35.48 -27.07
CA THR A 289 -56.69 35.21 -26.37
C THR A 289 -57.45 36.50 -26.05
N PHE A 290 -56.73 37.54 -25.63
CA PHE A 290 -57.31 38.85 -25.38
C PHE A 290 -57.86 39.52 -26.66
N LEU A 291 -57.11 39.49 -27.76
CA LEU A 291 -57.53 40.06 -29.05
C LEU A 291 -58.77 39.34 -29.62
N PHE A 292 -58.78 38.01 -29.57
CA PHE A 292 -59.93 37.19 -30.01
C PHE A 292 -61.16 37.41 -29.13
N HIS A 293 -60.99 37.57 -27.81
CA HIS A 293 -62.09 37.86 -26.90
C HIS A 293 -62.70 39.26 -27.13
N LEU A 294 -61.88 40.27 -27.42
CA LEU A 294 -62.34 41.62 -27.75
C LEU A 294 -63.12 41.67 -29.07
N TYR A 295 -62.69 40.90 -30.07
CA TYR A 295 -63.29 40.93 -31.40
C TYR A 295 -64.55 40.05 -31.52
N ALA A 296 -64.61 38.93 -30.79
CA ALA A 296 -65.77 38.05 -30.76
C ALA A 296 -66.43 38.04 -29.36
N PRO A 297 -67.16 39.11 -28.96
CA PRO A 297 -67.76 39.23 -27.62
C PRO A 297 -68.83 38.18 -27.29
N ARG A 298 -69.27 37.39 -28.29
CA ARG A 298 -70.18 36.24 -28.10
C ARG A 298 -69.46 34.91 -27.87
N ALA A 299 -68.13 34.86 -28.04
CA ALA A 299 -67.33 33.67 -27.84
C ALA A 299 -66.94 33.51 -26.37
N SER A 300 -66.99 32.28 -25.87
CA SER A 300 -66.49 31.97 -24.53
C SER A 300 -64.98 32.21 -24.44
N PHE A 301 -64.49 32.50 -23.23
CA PHE A 301 -63.05 32.64 -22.98
C PHE A 301 -62.27 31.39 -23.43
N ILE A 302 -62.85 30.20 -23.22
CA ILE A 302 -62.26 28.92 -23.61
C ILE A 302 -62.11 28.82 -25.13
N SER A 303 -63.12 29.24 -25.91
CA SER A 303 -63.02 29.23 -27.38
C SER A 303 -61.95 30.20 -27.92
N ALA A 304 -61.76 31.36 -27.30
CA ALA A 304 -60.69 32.29 -27.69
C ALA A 304 -59.29 31.74 -27.39
N LEU A 305 -59.13 31.06 -26.25
CA LEU A 305 -57.90 30.37 -25.88
C LEU A 305 -57.60 29.21 -26.82
N SER A 306 -58.62 28.38 -27.13
CA SER A 306 -58.50 27.26 -28.06
C SER A 306 -58.12 27.71 -29.47
N GLY A 307 -58.74 28.76 -30.00
CA GLY A 307 -58.38 29.32 -31.31
C GLY A 307 -56.94 29.84 -31.35
N THR A 308 -56.50 30.52 -30.29
CA THR A 308 -55.13 31.01 -30.16
C THR A 308 -54.11 29.87 -30.09
N ALA A 309 -54.42 28.79 -29.38
CA ALA A 309 -53.57 27.60 -29.27
C ALA A 309 -53.45 26.85 -30.61
N ILE A 310 -54.54 26.71 -31.37
CA ILE A 310 -54.56 26.10 -32.71
C ILE A 310 -53.65 26.89 -33.66
N LEU A 311 -53.72 28.23 -33.63
CA LEU A 311 -52.86 29.09 -34.45
C LEU A 311 -51.38 28.91 -34.11
N LEU A 312 -51.01 28.92 -32.83
CA LEU A 312 -49.61 28.73 -32.40
C LEU A 312 -49.01 27.38 -32.82
N LEU A 313 -49.85 26.34 -32.94
CA LEU A 313 -49.45 25.00 -33.39
C LEU A 313 -49.37 24.86 -34.92
N GLY A 314 -49.66 25.91 -35.69
CA GLY A 314 -49.63 25.86 -37.16
C GLY A 314 -51.01 25.85 -37.83
N GLY A 315 -52.10 25.81 -37.07
CA GLY A 315 -53.48 25.62 -37.56
C GLY A 315 -54.16 26.88 -38.11
N TYR A 316 -53.49 27.67 -38.94
CA TYR A 316 -54.11 28.84 -39.60
C TYR A 316 -55.29 28.45 -40.48
N GLY A 317 -55.14 27.34 -41.23
CA GLY A 317 -56.19 26.78 -42.07
C GLY A 317 -57.37 26.21 -41.27
N ASP A 318 -57.18 25.81 -40.02
CA ASP A 318 -58.27 25.27 -39.19
C ASP A 318 -59.16 26.38 -38.61
N VAL A 319 -58.58 27.57 -38.39
CA VAL A 319 -59.32 28.74 -37.87
C VAL A 319 -59.99 29.55 -38.99
N PHE A 320 -59.36 29.64 -40.17
CA PHE A 320 -59.85 30.48 -41.27
C PHE A 320 -60.22 29.72 -42.55
N GLY A 321 -59.76 28.48 -42.74
CA GLY A 321 -59.88 27.74 -44.00
C GLY A 321 -61.19 26.99 -44.21
N ALA A 322 -62.05 26.88 -43.20
CA ALA A 322 -63.38 26.29 -43.30
C ALA A 322 -64.49 27.29 -43.70
N SER A 323 -64.14 28.55 -43.93
CA SER A 323 -65.07 29.67 -44.17
C SER A 323 -65.20 29.96 -45.66
N ASN A 324 -66.41 30.33 -46.14
CA ASN A 324 -66.61 30.74 -47.52
C ASN A 324 -65.74 31.99 -47.83
N PRO A 325 -65.36 32.27 -49.10
CA PRO A 325 -64.58 33.48 -49.45
C PRO A 325 -65.22 34.79 -48.97
N GLU A 326 -66.54 34.79 -48.80
CA GLU A 326 -67.31 35.92 -48.27
C GLU A 326 -67.12 36.12 -46.75
N ASP A 327 -66.89 35.06 -45.98
CA ASP A 327 -66.62 35.11 -44.53
C ASP A 327 -65.20 35.59 -44.21
N LEU A 328 -64.23 35.33 -45.10
CA LEU A 328 -62.87 35.89 -44.97
C LEU A 328 -62.89 37.43 -45.07
N ASN A 329 -63.76 38.00 -45.90
CA ASN A 329 -63.90 39.45 -46.04
C ASN A 329 -64.59 40.12 -44.84
N ALA A 330 -65.25 39.34 -43.97
CA ALA A 330 -65.87 39.84 -42.74
C ALA A 330 -64.84 40.06 -41.61
N VAL A 331 -63.70 39.38 -41.67
CA VAL A 331 -62.60 39.53 -40.70
C VAL A 331 -61.65 40.65 -41.17
N PRO A 332 -61.33 41.64 -40.32
CA PRO A 332 -60.39 42.70 -40.67
C PRO A 332 -59.04 42.13 -41.12
N TRP A 333 -58.49 42.71 -42.18
CA TRP A 333 -57.18 42.35 -42.74
C TRP A 333 -56.06 42.33 -41.68
N TRP A 334 -56.11 43.22 -40.68
CA TRP A 334 -55.12 43.27 -39.60
C TRP A 334 -55.18 42.04 -38.68
N MET A 335 -56.35 41.43 -38.51
CA MET A 335 -56.54 40.24 -37.68
C MET A 335 -56.07 38.97 -38.41
N GLN A 336 -56.22 38.93 -39.73
CA GLN A 336 -55.64 37.89 -40.57
C GLN A 336 -54.11 37.95 -40.56
N LEU A 337 -53.53 39.16 -40.73
CA LEU A 337 -52.09 39.37 -40.62
C LEU A 337 -51.55 39.04 -39.22
N PHE A 338 -52.27 39.43 -38.18
CA PHE A 338 -51.92 39.06 -36.80
C PHE A 338 -51.94 37.55 -36.59
N SER A 339 -52.98 36.86 -37.07
CA SER A 339 -53.09 35.42 -36.95
C SER A 339 -52.00 34.69 -37.74
N LEU A 340 -51.63 35.20 -38.92
CA LEU A 340 -50.51 34.68 -39.71
C LEU A 340 -49.18 34.85 -38.98
N PHE A 341 -48.95 36.03 -38.39
CA PHE A 341 -47.77 36.29 -37.57
C PHE A 341 -47.72 35.38 -36.33
N LEU A 342 -48.86 35.19 -35.66
CA LEU A 342 -49.00 34.32 -34.51
C LEU A 342 -48.64 32.86 -34.87
N THR A 343 -49.10 32.37 -36.02
CA THR A 343 -48.78 31.03 -36.52
C THR A 343 -47.30 30.86 -36.84
N LEU A 344 -46.68 31.84 -37.52
CA LEU A 344 -45.25 31.80 -37.85
C LEU A 344 -44.37 31.89 -36.60
N ALA A 345 -44.73 32.75 -35.65
CA ALA A 345 -44.01 32.88 -34.40
C ALA A 345 -44.16 31.61 -33.54
N GLY A 346 -45.37 31.09 -33.38
CA GLY A 346 -45.65 29.88 -32.61
C GLY A 346 -44.89 28.66 -33.14
N THR A 347 -44.94 28.41 -34.44
CA THR A 347 -44.22 27.30 -35.08
C THR A 347 -42.70 27.42 -34.92
N ALA A 348 -42.14 28.63 -35.05
CA ALA A 348 -40.71 28.87 -34.83
C ALA A 348 -40.28 28.61 -33.37
N PHE A 349 -41.00 29.16 -32.39
CA PHE A 349 -40.65 28.98 -30.98
C PHE A 349 -40.85 27.55 -30.48
N ILE A 350 -41.91 26.85 -30.95
CA ILE A 350 -42.11 25.42 -30.66
C ILE A 350 -41.00 24.58 -31.28
N GLY A 351 -40.58 24.90 -32.52
CA GLY A 351 -39.45 24.24 -33.18
C GLY A 351 -38.13 24.39 -32.40
N VAL A 352 -37.85 25.60 -31.89
CA VAL A 352 -36.70 25.84 -31.01
C VAL A 352 -36.78 25.01 -29.73
N LEU A 353 -37.96 24.94 -29.10
CA LEU A 353 -38.16 24.14 -27.89
C LEU A 353 -37.95 22.64 -28.14
N TYR A 354 -38.42 22.13 -29.28
CA TYR A 354 -38.22 20.73 -29.69
C TYR A 354 -36.74 20.41 -30.00
N ALA A 355 -36.03 21.34 -30.63
CA ALA A 355 -34.59 21.20 -30.88
C ALA A 355 -33.79 21.13 -29.57
N ILE A 356 -34.11 22.00 -28.61
CA ILE A 356 -33.47 21.97 -27.27
C ILE A 356 -33.81 20.67 -26.54
N LEU A 357 -35.06 20.21 -26.60
CA LEU A 357 -35.48 18.97 -25.94
C LEU A 357 -34.73 17.75 -26.52
N THR A 358 -34.60 17.68 -27.85
CA THR A 358 -33.85 16.58 -28.49
C THR A 358 -32.36 16.63 -28.17
N GLU A 359 -31.74 17.82 -28.14
CA GLU A 359 -30.33 18.01 -27.76
C GLU A 359 -30.05 17.61 -26.30
N THR A 360 -30.95 17.93 -25.37
CA THR A 360 -30.82 17.51 -23.95
C THR A 360 -30.94 15.99 -23.76
N LEU A 361 -31.84 15.33 -24.50
CA LEU A 361 -31.98 13.87 -24.47
C LEU A 361 -30.76 13.17 -25.08
N LEU A 362 -30.23 13.70 -26.20
CA LEU A 362 -29.02 13.18 -26.87
C LEU A 362 -27.76 13.37 -26.02
N SER A 363 -27.55 14.56 -25.44
CA SER A 363 -26.37 14.85 -24.62
C SER A 363 -26.30 14.01 -23.34
N SER A 364 -27.43 13.60 -22.77
CA SER A 364 -27.45 12.67 -21.62
C SER A 364 -26.85 11.29 -21.94
N LYS A 365 -26.88 10.85 -23.21
CA LYS A 365 -26.33 9.56 -23.64
C LYS A 365 -24.82 9.58 -23.94
N PHE A 366 -24.19 10.76 -24.06
CA PHE A 366 -22.78 10.91 -24.46
C PHE A 366 -21.84 11.44 -23.36
N GLN A 367 -22.33 11.74 -22.14
CA GLN A 367 -21.51 12.19 -21.01
C GLN A 367 -20.85 11.05 -20.19
N PHE A 368 -20.35 10.00 -20.85
CA PHE A 368 -19.62 8.91 -20.17
C PHE A 368 -18.11 9.16 -20.04
N ILE A 369 -17.59 10.32 -20.49
CA ILE A 369 -16.20 10.70 -20.21
C ILE A 369 -16.18 11.38 -18.82
N PRO A 370 -15.69 10.71 -17.76
CA PRO A 370 -15.60 11.35 -16.45
C PRO A 370 -14.72 12.59 -16.56
N ASN A 371 -15.22 13.72 -16.07
CA ASN A 371 -14.50 14.99 -16.08
C ASN A 371 -13.30 14.87 -15.12
N ARG A 372 -12.13 14.48 -15.67
CA ARG A 372 -10.92 14.27 -14.87
C ARG A 372 -10.42 15.62 -14.32
N PRO A 373 -9.85 15.64 -13.10
CA PRO A 373 -9.28 16.86 -12.56
C PRO A 373 -8.10 17.34 -13.41
N PRO A 374 -7.80 18.64 -13.41
CA PRO A 374 -6.66 19.19 -14.15
C PRO A 374 -5.33 18.68 -13.56
N VAL A 375 -4.30 18.63 -14.41
CA VAL A 375 -2.95 18.26 -13.98
C VAL A 375 -2.42 19.25 -12.92
N PRO A 376 -1.96 18.75 -11.75
CA PRO A 376 -1.33 19.56 -10.72
C PRO A 376 -0.10 20.32 -11.24
N GLN A 377 0.14 21.51 -10.70
CA GLN A 377 1.21 22.39 -11.15
C GLN A 377 2.53 22.21 -10.39
N GLN A 378 2.47 21.68 -9.16
CA GLN A 378 3.62 21.48 -8.28
C GLN A 378 3.27 20.51 -7.15
N ASN A 379 4.31 19.97 -6.49
CA ASN A 379 4.19 19.12 -5.31
C ASN A 379 3.28 17.90 -5.52
N HIS A 380 3.32 17.34 -6.72
CA HIS A 380 2.53 16.18 -7.14
C HIS A 380 3.43 15.00 -7.53
N ILE A 381 2.81 13.82 -7.59
CA ILE A 381 3.48 12.58 -7.96
C ILE A 381 3.07 12.21 -9.40
N VAL A 382 4.05 12.00 -10.26
CA VAL A 382 3.82 11.53 -11.64
C VAL A 382 3.99 10.01 -11.66
N ILE A 383 2.97 9.29 -12.12
CA ILE A 383 3.01 7.82 -12.26
C ILE A 383 3.10 7.48 -13.75
N VAL A 384 4.22 6.94 -14.18
CA VAL A 384 4.47 6.52 -15.56
C VAL A 384 4.29 5.02 -15.67
N GLY A 385 3.28 4.62 -16.46
CA GLY A 385 2.84 3.23 -16.59
C GLY A 385 1.65 2.92 -15.69
N LEU A 386 0.46 2.79 -16.29
CA LEU A 386 -0.77 2.41 -15.57
C LEU A 386 -1.13 0.94 -15.77
N GLY A 387 -0.12 0.08 -15.70
CA GLY A 387 -0.31 -1.37 -15.63
C GLY A 387 -0.91 -1.81 -14.29
N ARG A 388 -0.81 -3.10 -13.94
CA ARG A 388 -1.34 -3.60 -12.66
C ARG A 388 -0.70 -2.90 -11.46
N VAL A 389 0.63 -2.87 -11.39
CA VAL A 389 1.38 -2.21 -10.30
C VAL A 389 1.09 -0.72 -10.25
N GLY A 390 1.14 -0.01 -11.39
CA GLY A 390 0.90 1.44 -11.41
C GLY A 390 -0.51 1.85 -11.00
N ARG A 391 -1.53 1.03 -11.30
CA ARG A 391 -2.89 1.28 -10.81
C ARG A 391 -3.01 1.09 -9.31
N GLU A 392 -2.40 0.04 -8.75
CA GLU A 392 -2.38 -0.16 -7.29
C GLU A 392 -1.62 0.96 -6.57
N VAL A 393 -0.47 1.37 -7.11
CA VAL A 393 0.28 2.54 -6.60
C VAL A 393 -0.58 3.80 -6.62
N ALA A 394 -1.33 4.04 -7.71
CA ALA A 394 -2.22 5.18 -7.81
C ALA A 394 -3.37 5.11 -6.79
N ASN A 395 -3.99 3.94 -6.58
CA ASN A 395 -5.03 3.74 -5.56
C ASN A 395 -4.51 4.09 -4.16
N LEU A 396 -3.36 3.53 -3.78
CA LEU A 396 -2.72 3.76 -2.49
C LEU A 396 -2.39 5.24 -2.27
N LEU A 397 -1.86 5.91 -3.29
CA LEU A 397 -1.55 7.34 -3.19
C LEU A 397 -2.80 8.23 -3.11
N LEU A 398 -3.90 7.85 -3.78
CA LEU A 398 -5.19 8.54 -3.65
C LEU A 398 -5.79 8.35 -2.26
N GLU A 399 -5.69 7.15 -1.68
CA GLU A 399 -6.11 6.88 -0.29
C GLU A 399 -5.30 7.73 0.71
N MET A 400 -4.02 7.96 0.43
CA MET A 400 -3.14 8.86 1.17
C MET A 400 -3.33 10.35 0.83
N GLN A 401 -4.37 10.69 0.05
CA GLN A 401 -4.72 12.06 -0.34
C GLN A 401 -3.59 12.82 -1.06
N GLN A 402 -2.72 12.11 -1.78
CA GLN A 402 -1.65 12.73 -2.55
C GLN A 402 -2.17 13.30 -3.88
N ALA A 403 -1.63 14.43 -4.30
CA ALA A 403 -1.85 14.96 -5.64
C ALA A 403 -1.06 14.12 -6.64
N ILE A 404 -1.75 13.42 -7.53
CA ILE A 404 -1.12 12.51 -8.51
C ILE A 404 -1.53 12.84 -9.94
N VAL A 405 -0.74 12.39 -10.92
CA VAL A 405 -1.07 12.38 -12.36
C VAL A 405 -0.54 11.10 -12.98
N GLY A 406 -1.37 10.43 -13.79
CA GLY A 406 -1.00 9.20 -14.48
C GLY A 406 -0.60 9.45 -15.94
N VAL A 407 0.41 8.74 -16.41
CA VAL A 407 0.82 8.69 -17.81
C VAL A 407 0.69 7.25 -18.31
N SER A 408 -0.17 7.04 -19.30
CA SER A 408 -0.35 5.75 -19.95
C SER A 408 0.21 5.78 -21.37
N LEU A 409 0.98 4.76 -21.70
CA LEU A 409 1.53 4.52 -23.05
C LEU A 409 0.46 3.94 -23.98
N ASN A 410 -0.54 3.28 -23.42
CA ASN A 410 -1.65 2.74 -24.19
C ASN A 410 -2.63 3.87 -24.52
N ARG A 411 -2.82 4.14 -25.81
CA ARG A 411 -3.77 5.14 -26.33
C ARG A 411 -5.22 4.74 -26.06
N ASP A 412 -5.50 3.44 -25.99
CA ASP A 412 -6.82 2.87 -25.72
C ASP A 412 -7.03 2.60 -24.22
N PHE A 413 -6.28 3.28 -23.35
CA PHE A 413 -6.44 3.12 -21.91
C PHE A 413 -7.85 3.54 -21.50
N ASP A 414 -8.55 2.62 -20.82
CA ASP A 414 -9.92 2.83 -20.37
C ASP A 414 -10.01 4.04 -19.42
N ALA A 415 -10.64 5.10 -19.92
CA ALA A 415 -10.80 6.37 -19.21
C ALA A 415 -11.72 6.27 -17.98
N THR A 416 -12.41 5.15 -17.75
CA THR A 416 -13.18 4.92 -16.52
C THR A 416 -12.31 4.50 -15.33
N ILE A 417 -11.10 4.00 -15.58
CA ILE A 417 -10.17 3.55 -14.53
C ILE A 417 -9.55 4.78 -13.83
N LEU A 418 -9.60 4.81 -12.50
CA LEU A 418 -9.08 5.90 -11.66
C LEU A 418 -9.62 7.29 -12.07
N PRO A 419 -10.95 7.53 -12.03
CA PRO A 419 -11.55 8.76 -12.58
C PRO A 419 -11.17 10.02 -11.80
N LYS A 420 -10.72 9.87 -10.55
CA LYS A 420 -10.27 10.95 -9.66
C LYS A 420 -8.84 11.42 -9.94
N MET A 421 -8.16 10.83 -10.92
CA MET A 421 -6.78 11.15 -11.27
C MET A 421 -6.72 11.81 -12.67
N PRO A 422 -5.95 12.90 -12.85
CA PRO A 422 -5.59 13.40 -14.18
C PRO A 422 -4.80 12.35 -14.96
N LEU A 423 -5.10 12.20 -16.25
CA LEU A 423 -4.51 11.16 -17.09
C LEU A 423 -3.99 11.77 -18.39
N MET A 424 -2.75 11.42 -18.76
CA MET A 424 -2.17 11.68 -20.08
C MET A 424 -2.02 10.35 -20.81
N THR A 425 -2.52 10.29 -22.04
CA THR A 425 -2.37 9.14 -22.94
C THR A 425 -1.67 9.59 -24.22
N GLY A 426 -0.83 8.73 -24.81
CA GLY A 426 -0.18 9.01 -26.08
C GLY A 426 1.33 8.89 -26.06
N ASN A 427 2.02 9.74 -26.83
CA ASN A 427 3.47 9.73 -26.92
C ASN A 427 4.08 10.12 -25.56
N ILE A 428 5.09 9.37 -25.11
CA ILE A 428 5.76 9.61 -23.84
C ILE A 428 6.38 11.01 -23.76
N GLU A 429 7.06 11.48 -24.81
CA GLU A 429 7.73 12.79 -24.78
C GLU A 429 6.74 13.94 -24.62
N GLU A 430 5.62 13.88 -25.32
CA GLU A 430 4.55 14.88 -25.24
C GLU A 430 3.84 14.80 -23.89
N SER A 431 3.53 13.59 -23.44
CA SER A 431 2.88 13.35 -22.14
C SER A 431 3.75 13.86 -20.99
N LEU A 432 5.07 13.60 -21.01
CA LEU A 432 6.00 14.05 -19.98
C LEU A 432 6.15 15.57 -19.92
N LYS A 433 6.05 16.27 -21.06
CA LYS A 433 6.02 17.74 -21.10
C LYS A 433 4.76 18.31 -20.44
N ASN A 434 3.63 17.64 -20.60
CA ASN A 434 2.33 18.11 -20.13
C ASN A 434 2.01 17.76 -18.66
N VAL A 435 2.89 17.02 -17.97
CA VAL A 435 2.71 16.64 -16.54
C VAL A 435 3.51 17.47 -15.54
N ASN A 436 4.12 18.59 -15.97
CA ASN A 436 4.92 19.49 -15.13
C ASN A 436 6.03 18.76 -14.34
N LEU A 437 6.81 17.94 -15.05
CA LEU A 437 7.85 17.06 -14.48
C LEU A 437 8.94 17.85 -13.71
N ASP A 438 9.23 19.07 -14.14
CA ASP A 438 10.19 20.01 -13.53
C ASP A 438 9.80 20.43 -12.10
N ARG A 439 8.51 20.35 -11.75
CA ARG A 439 7.95 20.75 -10.44
C ARG A 439 7.32 19.60 -9.66
N ALA A 440 7.39 18.39 -10.21
CA ALA A 440 6.92 17.19 -9.53
C ALA A 440 7.73 16.94 -8.25
N LYS A 441 7.04 16.52 -7.18
CA LYS A 441 7.68 16.07 -5.95
C LYS A 441 8.39 14.73 -6.18
N SER A 442 7.71 13.84 -6.87
CA SER A 442 8.18 12.47 -7.12
C SER A 442 7.70 11.95 -8.46
N ILE A 443 8.49 11.05 -9.03
CA ILE A 443 8.13 10.30 -10.24
C ILE A 443 8.23 8.81 -9.92
N ALA A 444 7.17 8.06 -10.22
CA ALA A 444 7.09 6.61 -10.11
C ALA A 444 7.05 6.01 -11.50
N ILE A 445 8.10 5.31 -11.89
CA ILE A 445 8.24 4.71 -13.22
C ILE A 445 8.04 3.20 -13.05
N VAL A 446 6.84 2.72 -13.40
CA VAL A 446 6.35 1.38 -13.04
C VAL A 446 5.87 0.58 -14.26
N THR A 447 6.40 0.91 -15.43
CA THR A 447 6.12 0.18 -16.68
C THR A 447 6.80 -1.19 -16.69
N ASP A 448 6.33 -2.09 -17.56
CA ASP A 448 6.95 -3.40 -17.80
C ASP A 448 8.15 -3.32 -18.77
N ASP A 449 8.43 -2.15 -19.37
CA ASP A 449 9.56 -1.92 -20.30
C ASP A 449 10.72 -1.24 -19.56
N GLU A 450 11.80 -1.98 -19.32
CA GLU A 450 12.96 -1.49 -18.56
C GLU A 450 13.75 -0.41 -19.31
N ILE A 451 13.80 -0.46 -20.64
CA ILE A 451 14.49 0.54 -21.45
C ILE A 451 13.73 1.86 -21.38
N LEU A 452 12.41 1.80 -21.51
CA LEU A 452 11.56 2.97 -21.31
C LEU A 452 11.69 3.49 -19.86
N ASN A 453 11.74 2.60 -18.87
CA ASN A 453 11.91 3.01 -17.49
C ASN A 453 13.21 3.81 -17.30
N LEU A 454 14.30 3.40 -17.95
CA LEU A 454 15.58 4.10 -17.95
C LEU A 454 15.51 5.44 -18.68
N GLU A 455 14.90 5.49 -19.86
CA GLU A 455 14.74 6.71 -20.66
C GLU A 455 14.00 7.79 -19.86
N VAL A 456 12.88 7.42 -19.25
CA VAL A 456 12.08 8.32 -18.41
C VAL A 456 12.86 8.73 -17.16
N ALA A 457 13.63 7.82 -16.55
CA ALA A 457 14.43 8.10 -15.36
C ALA A 457 15.53 9.14 -15.63
N LEU A 458 16.30 8.96 -16.71
CA LEU A 458 17.36 9.88 -17.11
C LEU A 458 16.78 11.24 -17.53
N THR A 459 15.68 11.25 -18.27
CA THR A 459 14.95 12.47 -18.66
C THR A 459 14.47 13.24 -17.44
N THR A 460 13.89 12.53 -16.47
CA THR A 460 13.45 13.10 -15.19
C THR A 460 14.62 13.71 -14.42
N ARG A 461 15.73 12.98 -14.29
CA ARG A 461 16.91 13.46 -13.55
C ARG A 461 17.53 14.70 -14.19
N LYS A 462 17.51 14.79 -15.53
CA LYS A 462 17.97 15.96 -16.28
C LYS A 462 17.08 17.19 -16.05
N LEU A 463 15.77 17.01 -15.99
CA LEU A 463 14.79 18.11 -15.83
C LEU A 463 14.59 18.54 -14.37
N ASN A 464 14.59 17.58 -13.44
CA ASN A 464 14.33 17.80 -12.02
C ASN A 464 15.32 16.97 -11.16
N PRO A 465 16.54 17.50 -10.92
CA PRO A 465 17.58 16.79 -10.17
C PRO A 465 17.23 16.49 -8.71
N GLN A 466 16.23 17.16 -8.14
CA GLN A 466 15.85 17.05 -6.73
C GLN A 466 14.61 16.17 -6.51
N SER A 467 13.95 15.73 -7.59
CA SER A 467 12.78 14.86 -7.48
C SER A 467 13.13 13.50 -6.88
N TYR A 468 12.20 12.98 -6.08
CA TYR A 468 12.23 11.57 -5.71
C TYR A 468 11.92 10.72 -6.95
N LEU A 469 12.79 9.75 -7.22
CA LEU A 469 12.71 8.93 -8.41
C LEU A 469 12.58 7.48 -7.99
N VAL A 470 11.44 6.86 -8.30
CA VAL A 470 11.20 5.44 -8.07
C VAL A 470 11.18 4.73 -9.41
N ILE A 471 12.02 3.71 -9.56
CA ILE A 471 12.22 3.00 -10.83
C ILE A 471 11.91 1.53 -10.60
N ARG A 472 11.00 0.99 -11.40
CA ARG A 472 10.74 -0.44 -11.49
C ARG A 472 11.79 -1.10 -12.37
N THR A 473 12.25 -2.24 -11.92
CA THR A 473 13.18 -3.12 -12.63
C THR A 473 12.74 -4.57 -12.42
N THR A 474 13.19 -5.44 -13.30
CA THR A 474 13.04 -6.89 -13.19
C THR A 474 14.39 -7.59 -13.11
N ASP A 475 15.47 -6.93 -13.58
CA ASP A 475 16.84 -7.43 -13.48
C ASP A 475 17.58 -6.86 -12.25
N ASP A 476 18.11 -7.76 -11.41
CA ASP A 476 18.93 -7.41 -10.25
C ASP A 476 20.29 -6.79 -10.66
N ASN A 477 20.89 -7.18 -11.79
CA ASN A 477 22.15 -6.61 -12.29
C ASN A 477 21.96 -5.17 -12.74
N LEU A 478 20.92 -4.92 -13.54
CA LEU A 478 20.52 -3.57 -13.91
C LEU A 478 20.22 -2.74 -12.66
N SER A 479 19.57 -3.32 -11.65
CA SER A 479 19.31 -2.64 -10.37
C SER A 479 20.60 -2.14 -9.70
N GLN A 480 21.64 -2.96 -9.67
CA GLN A 480 22.93 -2.59 -9.09
C GLN A 480 23.63 -1.48 -9.89
N GLN A 481 23.63 -1.57 -11.21
CA GLN A 481 24.22 -0.55 -12.09
C GLN A 481 23.47 0.78 -11.98
N LEU A 482 22.13 0.76 -12.01
CA LEU A 482 21.31 1.95 -11.84
C LEU A 482 21.51 2.59 -10.47
N SER A 483 21.74 1.80 -9.42
CA SER A 483 22.03 2.33 -8.09
C SER A 483 23.34 3.13 -8.06
N GLN A 484 24.30 2.80 -8.93
CA GLN A 484 25.55 3.55 -9.05
C GLN A 484 25.39 4.84 -9.88
N ILE A 485 24.61 4.79 -10.96
CA ILE A 485 24.39 5.93 -11.88
C ILE A 485 23.39 6.94 -11.29
N LEU A 486 22.38 6.46 -10.56
CA LEU A 486 21.28 7.24 -9.98
C LEU A 486 21.21 7.00 -8.45
N PRO A 487 22.21 7.44 -7.67
CA PRO A 487 22.32 7.11 -6.23
C PRO A 487 21.18 7.66 -5.37
N GLN A 488 20.44 8.67 -5.85
CA GLN A 488 19.29 9.27 -5.17
C GLN A 488 17.95 8.70 -5.69
N SER A 489 17.96 7.53 -6.33
CA SER A 489 16.76 6.85 -6.82
C SER A 489 16.46 5.58 -6.02
N HIS A 490 15.16 5.28 -5.87
CA HIS A 490 14.68 4.04 -5.28
C HIS A 490 14.40 3.05 -6.41
N ILE A 491 15.26 2.05 -6.53
CA ILE A 491 15.13 1.00 -7.54
C ILE A 491 14.49 -0.22 -6.89
N LEU A 492 13.38 -0.68 -7.47
CA LEU A 492 12.53 -1.71 -6.88
C LEU A 492 12.23 -2.82 -7.88
N GLY A 493 12.66 -4.03 -7.52
CA GLY A 493 12.34 -5.27 -8.24
C GLY A 493 10.95 -5.76 -7.86
N THR A 494 9.99 -5.79 -8.80
CA THR A 494 8.62 -6.26 -8.49
C THR A 494 8.61 -7.72 -8.06
N ASN A 495 9.33 -8.56 -8.80
CA ASN A 495 9.34 -10.01 -8.55
C ASN A 495 10.26 -10.38 -7.40
N THR A 496 11.37 -9.65 -7.19
CA THR A 496 12.24 -9.82 -6.01
C THR A 496 11.48 -9.57 -4.72
N VAL A 497 10.76 -8.44 -4.62
CA VAL A 497 9.99 -8.08 -3.42
C VAL A 497 8.81 -9.03 -3.20
N ALA A 498 8.10 -9.41 -4.25
CA ALA A 498 7.04 -10.39 -4.15
C ALA A 498 7.57 -11.77 -3.73
N ALA A 499 8.67 -12.23 -4.32
CA ALA A 499 9.28 -13.52 -4.04
C ALA A 499 9.67 -13.68 -2.57
N GLU A 500 10.23 -12.65 -1.92
CA GLU A 500 10.55 -12.70 -0.49
C GLU A 500 9.31 -12.95 0.38
N ALA A 501 8.16 -12.39 0.01
CA ALA A 501 6.90 -12.64 0.71
C ALA A 501 6.34 -14.04 0.44
N PHE A 502 6.43 -14.54 -0.80
CA PHE A 502 6.05 -15.92 -1.15
C PHE A 502 6.96 -16.95 -0.46
N THR A 503 8.26 -16.68 -0.39
CA THR A 503 9.26 -17.51 0.31
C THR A 503 9.00 -17.51 1.81
N GLY A 504 8.87 -16.33 2.43
CA GLY A 504 8.52 -16.24 3.85
C GLY A 504 7.26 -17.04 4.14
N ALA A 505 6.23 -16.86 3.32
CA ALA A 505 5.02 -17.64 3.45
C ALA A 505 5.23 -19.14 3.28
N ALA A 506 6.09 -19.61 2.38
CA ALA A 506 6.37 -21.02 2.21
C ALA A 506 6.96 -21.68 3.48
N PHE A 507 7.66 -20.91 4.31
CA PHE A 507 8.19 -21.40 5.59
C PHE A 507 7.15 -21.50 6.72
N GLY A 508 5.90 -21.06 6.49
CA GLY A 508 4.85 -21.06 7.51
C GLY A 508 4.40 -19.65 7.90
N GLU A 509 5.14 -18.64 7.46
CA GLU A 509 4.94 -17.27 7.91
C GLU A 509 3.70 -16.63 7.31
N ASN A 510 2.97 -15.84 8.11
CA ASN A 510 1.89 -15.02 7.58
C ASN A 510 2.42 -13.61 7.30
N ILE A 511 2.72 -13.30 6.04
CA ILE A 511 3.26 -12.00 5.64
C ILE A 511 2.09 -11.03 5.42
N ILE A 512 1.89 -10.13 6.37
CA ILE A 512 0.79 -9.14 6.32
C ILE A 512 1.17 -7.95 5.45
N TYR A 513 2.43 -7.53 5.55
CA TYR A 513 2.92 -6.30 4.93
C TYR A 513 4.41 -6.39 4.63
N LEU A 514 4.89 -5.56 3.70
CA LEU A 514 6.30 -5.37 3.45
C LEU A 514 6.63 -3.92 3.14
N PHE A 515 7.85 -3.50 3.45
CA PHE A 515 8.39 -2.22 3.03
C PHE A 515 9.89 -2.34 2.77
N ARG A 516 10.46 -1.32 2.12
CA ARG A 516 11.88 -1.27 1.83
C ARG A 516 12.56 -0.30 2.79
N TRP A 517 13.62 -0.76 3.42
CA TRP A 517 14.54 0.06 4.19
C TRP A 517 15.92 -0.04 3.56
N GLU A 518 16.42 1.08 3.04
CA GLU A 518 17.61 1.12 2.17
C GLU A 518 17.47 0.12 1.01
N GLN A 519 18.31 -0.91 0.97
CA GLN A 519 18.29 -1.98 -0.02
C GLN A 519 17.77 -3.32 0.52
N LYS A 520 17.11 -3.31 1.69
CA LYS A 520 16.58 -4.51 2.33
C LYS A 520 15.05 -4.47 2.38
N THR A 521 14.43 -5.61 2.16
CA THR A 521 13.00 -5.77 2.38
C THR A 521 12.78 -6.16 3.83
N ILE A 522 11.89 -5.41 4.48
CA ILE A 522 11.42 -5.71 5.81
C ILE A 522 10.02 -6.30 5.66
N LEU A 523 9.88 -7.53 6.13
CA LEU A 523 8.65 -8.29 6.16
C LEU A 523 7.97 -8.06 7.51
N VAL A 524 6.67 -7.84 7.48
CA VAL A 524 5.81 -7.78 8.67
C VAL A 524 5.11 -9.11 8.77
N THR A 525 5.63 -9.93 9.68
CA THR A 525 5.25 -11.33 9.81
C THR A 525 4.43 -11.53 11.07
N GLU A 526 3.29 -12.19 10.93
CA GLU A 526 2.49 -12.67 12.05
C GLU A 526 2.76 -14.15 12.31
N TYR A 527 2.97 -14.45 13.57
CA TYR A 527 3.12 -15.79 14.12
C TYR A 527 1.97 -16.07 15.09
N GLU A 528 1.40 -17.26 14.98
CA GLU A 528 0.62 -17.90 16.03
C GLU A 528 1.50 -19.01 16.60
N ILE A 529 1.83 -18.95 17.88
CA ILE A 529 2.84 -19.85 18.46
C ILE A 529 2.27 -21.26 18.59
N GLU A 530 2.87 -22.21 17.90
CA GLU A 530 2.48 -23.62 17.91
C GLU A 530 3.42 -24.49 18.77
N ALA A 531 2.99 -25.71 19.05
CA ALA A 531 3.81 -26.70 19.74
C ALA A 531 4.95 -27.17 18.82
N GLY A 532 6.20 -26.88 19.20
CA GLY A 532 7.39 -27.23 18.43
C GLY A 532 8.11 -26.03 17.80
N ASP A 533 7.50 -24.85 17.83
CA ASP A 533 8.11 -23.61 17.33
C ASP A 533 9.37 -23.25 18.10
N THR A 534 10.36 -22.72 17.38
CA THR A 534 11.62 -22.20 17.95
C THR A 534 11.39 -21.00 18.89
N LEU A 535 10.23 -20.35 18.78
CA LEU A 535 9.81 -19.20 19.57
C LEU A 535 9.14 -19.59 20.90
N ASN A 536 8.59 -20.80 21.01
CA ASN A 536 7.88 -21.23 22.22
C ASN A 536 8.80 -21.21 23.45
N GLY A 537 8.30 -20.65 24.57
CA GLY A 537 9.05 -20.54 25.83
C GLY A 537 10.17 -19.49 25.83
N SER A 538 10.42 -18.80 24.72
CA SER A 538 11.44 -17.77 24.62
C SER A 538 10.90 -16.41 25.05
N SER A 539 11.77 -15.60 25.65
CA SER A 539 11.43 -14.20 25.96
C SER A 539 11.41 -13.36 24.67
N ILE A 540 10.55 -12.34 24.62
CA ILE A 540 10.49 -11.38 23.50
C ILE A 540 11.86 -10.74 23.23
N GLY A 541 12.63 -10.43 24.27
CA GLY A 541 13.99 -9.90 24.15
C GLY A 541 14.96 -10.92 23.55
N ASP A 542 14.87 -12.19 23.94
CA ASP A 542 15.70 -13.24 23.33
C ASP A 542 15.41 -13.42 21.84
N ILE A 543 14.14 -13.29 21.46
CA ILE A 543 13.71 -13.33 20.06
C ILE A 543 14.23 -12.10 19.32
N ALA A 544 13.98 -10.91 19.87
CA ALA A 544 14.28 -9.64 19.23
C ALA A 544 15.78 -9.49 18.96
N TYR A 545 16.60 -9.65 19.99
CA TYR A 545 18.05 -9.43 19.89
C TYR A 545 18.79 -10.67 19.39
N GLY A 546 18.31 -11.87 19.73
CA GLY A 546 18.89 -13.12 19.29
C GLY A 546 18.75 -13.33 17.78
N TYR A 547 17.55 -13.16 17.23
CA TYR A 547 17.30 -13.36 15.81
C TYR A 547 17.43 -12.08 14.97
N ARG A 548 17.52 -10.90 15.62
CA ARG A 548 17.52 -9.57 14.99
C ARG A 548 16.21 -9.30 14.25
N VAL A 549 15.11 -9.46 14.97
CA VAL A 549 13.74 -9.15 14.54
C VAL A 549 13.14 -8.16 15.53
N VAL A 550 12.08 -7.46 15.13
CA VAL A 550 11.45 -6.43 15.97
C VAL A 550 10.02 -6.84 16.30
N PRO A 551 9.77 -7.41 17.48
CA PRO A 551 8.42 -7.59 18.00
C PRO A 551 7.72 -6.24 18.15
N ILE A 552 6.58 -6.08 17.47
CA ILE A 552 5.78 -4.84 17.49
C ILE A 552 4.38 -5.03 18.05
N LEU A 553 3.90 -6.28 18.11
CA LEU A 553 2.59 -6.63 18.65
C LEU A 553 2.68 -7.98 19.35
N HIS A 554 2.08 -8.08 20.53
CA HIS A 554 1.84 -9.35 21.22
C HIS A 554 0.41 -9.38 21.73
N GLN A 555 -0.23 -10.53 21.57
CA GLN A 555 -1.56 -10.82 22.09
C GLN A 555 -1.57 -12.23 22.67
N ARG A 556 -2.04 -12.35 23.92
CA ARG A 556 -2.34 -13.64 24.54
C ARG A 556 -3.83 -13.90 24.42
N GLU A 557 -4.23 -15.17 24.30
CA GLU A 557 -5.63 -15.57 24.15
C GLU A 557 -6.55 -14.82 25.15
N ARG A 558 -7.57 -14.13 24.63
CA ARG A 558 -8.53 -13.27 25.39
C ARG A 558 -7.96 -12.03 26.09
N GLU A 559 -6.67 -11.73 25.96
CA GLU A 559 -6.09 -10.45 26.37
C GLU A 559 -6.19 -9.39 25.25
N THR A 560 -6.17 -8.12 25.65
CA THR A 560 -6.05 -7.00 24.71
C THR A 560 -4.70 -7.01 24.03
N THR A 561 -4.69 -6.74 22.73
CA THR A 561 -3.47 -6.53 21.94
C THR A 561 -2.55 -5.50 22.58
N LYS A 562 -1.28 -5.86 22.78
CA LYS A 562 -0.23 -4.96 23.29
C LYS A 562 0.73 -4.62 22.16
N LEU A 563 0.84 -3.33 21.83
CA LEU A 563 1.88 -2.85 20.92
C LEU A 563 3.20 -2.65 21.66
N MET A 564 4.29 -2.78 20.93
CA MET A 564 5.68 -2.63 21.40
C MET A 564 5.91 -3.37 22.73
N PRO A 565 5.66 -4.69 22.76
CA PRO A 565 5.63 -5.45 23.99
C PRO A 565 6.97 -5.42 24.75
N GLU A 566 6.87 -5.69 26.05
CA GLU A 566 8.01 -5.73 26.96
C GLU A 566 8.92 -6.93 26.68
N ASP A 567 10.23 -6.72 26.74
CA ASP A 567 11.24 -7.72 26.35
C ASP A 567 11.29 -8.94 27.26
N TYR A 568 10.83 -8.81 28.51
CA TYR A 568 10.85 -9.90 29.49
C TYR A 568 9.66 -10.86 29.36
N LEU A 569 8.69 -10.60 28.47
CA LEU A 569 7.53 -11.46 28.32
C LEU A 569 7.92 -12.76 27.62
N ASN A 570 7.55 -13.91 28.22
CA ASN A 570 7.77 -15.23 27.63
C ASN A 570 6.56 -15.65 26.79
N LEU A 571 6.84 -16.05 25.55
CA LEU A 571 5.84 -16.58 24.63
C LEU A 571 5.39 -17.98 25.03
N ARG A 572 4.11 -18.26 24.78
CA ARG A 572 3.45 -19.54 25.05
C ARG A 572 2.67 -19.98 23.81
N ILE A 573 2.34 -21.26 23.75
CA ILE A 573 1.45 -21.81 22.72
C ILE A 573 0.13 -21.03 22.71
N GLY A 574 -0.32 -20.64 21.51
CA GLY A 574 -1.52 -19.82 21.28
C GLY A 574 -1.30 -18.31 21.43
N ASP A 575 -0.12 -17.84 21.84
CA ASP A 575 0.20 -16.42 21.77
C ASP A 575 0.32 -16.01 20.29
N ARG A 576 -0.18 -14.81 19.95
CA ARG A 576 -0.03 -14.18 18.64
C ARG A 576 1.02 -13.06 18.75
N ILE A 577 2.00 -13.06 17.85
CA ILE A 577 3.06 -12.05 17.79
C ILE A 577 3.24 -11.55 16.36
N VAL A 578 3.37 -10.22 16.19
CA VAL A 578 3.77 -9.62 14.91
C VAL A 578 5.17 -9.06 15.05
N VAL A 579 6.04 -9.44 14.11
CA VAL A 579 7.45 -9.02 14.08
C VAL A 579 7.79 -8.35 12.75
N LEU A 580 8.68 -7.35 12.81
CA LEU A 580 9.36 -6.82 11.63
C LEU A 580 10.69 -7.56 11.46
N ALA A 581 10.92 -8.15 10.30
CA ALA A 581 12.12 -8.94 10.07
C ALA A 581 12.64 -8.79 8.64
N THR A 582 13.95 -8.82 8.48
CA THR A 582 14.53 -9.14 7.17
C THR A 582 14.35 -10.63 6.88
N ILE A 583 14.44 -11.02 5.61
CA ILE A 583 14.43 -12.43 5.22
C ILE A 583 15.48 -13.28 5.97
N ASN A 584 16.65 -12.69 6.24
CA ASN A 584 17.71 -13.29 7.05
C ASN A 584 17.34 -13.43 8.54
N GLY A 585 16.56 -12.49 9.07
CA GLY A 585 16.02 -12.58 10.44
C GLY A 585 15.07 -13.77 10.58
N LEU A 586 14.12 -13.91 9.65
CA LEU A 586 13.20 -15.06 9.59
C LEU A 586 13.96 -16.38 9.42
N ARG A 587 14.96 -16.42 8.55
CA ARG A 587 15.85 -17.59 8.39
C ARG A 587 16.50 -18.01 9.71
N ARG A 588 16.95 -17.06 10.53
CA ARG A 588 17.55 -17.37 11.83
C ARG A 588 16.53 -17.92 12.82
N VAL A 589 15.30 -17.38 12.82
CA VAL A 589 14.17 -17.90 13.61
C VAL A 589 13.92 -19.36 13.25
N GLU A 590 13.74 -19.64 11.97
CA GLU A 590 13.50 -20.98 11.44
C GLU A 590 14.63 -21.96 11.80
N GLN A 591 15.88 -21.53 11.67
CA GLN A 591 17.04 -22.37 11.97
C GLN A 591 17.36 -22.46 13.47
N GLY A 592 16.65 -21.75 14.34
CA GLY A 592 16.95 -21.65 15.77
C GLY A 592 18.31 -21.01 16.08
N ARG A 593 18.89 -20.25 15.14
CA ARG A 593 20.25 -19.68 15.25
C ARG A 593 20.25 -18.28 15.85
N ARG A 594 20.47 -18.17 17.16
CA ARG A 594 20.56 -16.89 17.88
C ARG A 594 21.99 -16.33 17.87
N THR A 595 22.08 -15.01 17.93
CA THR A 595 23.33 -14.33 18.27
C THR A 595 23.71 -14.61 19.72
N PRO A 596 25.01 -14.72 20.06
CA PRO A 596 25.44 -14.99 21.42
C PRO A 596 25.16 -13.81 22.35
N LYS A 597 24.85 -14.11 23.60
CA LYS A 597 24.73 -13.13 24.68
C LYS A 597 26.13 -12.78 25.19
N THR A 598 26.52 -11.53 25.11
CA THR A 598 27.91 -11.06 25.37
C THR A 598 28.03 -10.14 26.59
N TRP A 599 26.98 -9.99 27.39
CA TRP A 599 26.96 -9.07 28.53
C TRP A 599 26.52 -9.76 29.82
N ARG A 600 26.94 -9.22 30.96
CA ARG A 600 26.50 -9.60 32.31
C ARG A 600 26.19 -8.36 33.14
N VAL A 601 25.45 -8.54 34.22
CA VAL A 601 25.16 -7.49 35.20
C VAL A 601 25.81 -7.83 36.52
N ARG A 602 26.60 -6.92 37.07
CA ARG A 602 27.15 -6.99 38.42
C ARG A 602 26.36 -6.08 39.33
N VAL A 603 25.81 -6.63 40.39
CA VAL A 603 25.11 -5.89 41.43
C VAL A 603 26.12 -5.56 42.52
N GLU A 604 26.28 -4.28 42.85
CA GLU A 604 27.29 -3.81 43.80
C GLU A 604 26.73 -3.71 45.21
N LYS A 605 25.58 -3.05 45.36
CA LYS A 605 24.94 -2.83 46.67
C LYS A 605 23.44 -2.51 46.53
N ALA A 606 22.69 -2.83 47.57
CA ALA A 606 21.31 -2.37 47.77
C ALA A 606 21.27 -1.42 48.97
N PHE A 607 20.61 -0.27 48.83
CA PHE A 607 20.65 0.78 49.84
C PHE A 607 19.63 0.59 51.00
N ASN A 608 18.67 -0.34 50.88
CA ASN A 608 17.65 -0.60 51.89
C ASN A 608 17.29 -2.10 52.00
N ARG A 609 16.99 -2.60 53.21
CA ARG A 609 16.59 -3.99 53.48
C ARG A 609 15.24 -4.36 52.85
N ASN A 610 14.26 -3.46 52.84
CA ASN A 610 12.96 -3.74 52.19
C ASN A 610 13.10 -3.84 50.67
N ILE A 611 14.05 -3.11 50.09
CA ILE A 611 14.36 -3.09 48.66
C ILE A 611 15.08 -4.38 48.23
N ALA A 612 15.92 -4.95 49.09
CA ALA A 612 16.58 -6.22 48.83
C ALA A 612 15.59 -7.39 48.62
N ALA A 613 14.35 -7.27 49.10
CA ALA A 613 13.29 -8.26 48.88
C ALA A 613 12.65 -8.17 47.48
N GLU A 614 12.61 -6.98 46.86
CA GLU A 614 12.02 -6.79 45.52
C GLU A 614 13.02 -7.07 44.39
N ALA A 615 14.30 -6.81 44.62
CA ALA A 615 15.36 -6.95 43.62
C ALA A 615 15.46 -8.36 42.97
N PRO A 616 15.33 -9.49 43.69
CA PRO A 616 15.33 -10.81 43.09
C PRO A 616 14.24 -11.00 42.02
N THR A 617 13.06 -10.42 42.25
CA THR A 617 11.94 -10.49 41.29
C THR A 617 12.26 -9.72 40.01
N VAL A 618 12.88 -8.53 40.13
CA VAL A 618 13.33 -7.73 38.98
C VAL A 618 14.43 -8.47 38.21
N ILE A 619 15.44 -9.00 38.91
CA ILE A 619 16.54 -9.75 38.28
C ILE A 619 16.01 -10.98 37.55
N SER A 620 15.17 -11.79 38.21
CA SER A 620 14.58 -12.99 37.62
C SER A 620 13.76 -12.66 36.38
N ARG A 621 12.94 -11.60 36.44
CA ARG A 621 12.10 -11.15 35.31
C ARG A 621 12.92 -10.76 34.08
N PHE A 622 13.92 -9.90 34.23
CA PHE A 622 14.66 -9.35 33.07
C PHE A 622 15.79 -10.26 32.58
N SER A 623 16.24 -11.22 33.39
CA SER A 623 17.29 -12.17 32.99
C SER A 623 16.78 -13.57 32.67
N ASN A 624 15.49 -13.82 32.90
CA ASN A 624 14.86 -15.14 32.81
C ASN A 624 15.59 -16.21 33.66
N CYS A 625 16.28 -15.80 34.72
CA CYS A 625 16.94 -16.71 35.66
C CYS A 625 15.97 -17.16 36.76
N PRO A 626 16.17 -18.34 37.37
CA PRO A 626 15.34 -18.78 38.49
C PRO A 626 15.37 -17.78 39.64
N LEU A 627 14.21 -17.54 40.26
CA LEU A 627 14.07 -16.60 41.39
C LEU A 627 15.03 -16.93 42.54
N LYS A 628 15.30 -18.21 42.77
CA LYS A 628 16.29 -18.68 43.76
C LYS A 628 17.69 -18.16 43.44
N THR A 629 18.16 -18.32 42.20
CA THR A 629 19.46 -17.81 41.76
C THR A 629 19.56 -16.29 41.90
N ALA A 630 18.48 -15.56 41.63
CA ALA A 630 18.43 -14.12 41.83
C ALA A 630 18.48 -13.73 43.32
N SER A 631 17.88 -14.53 44.19
CA SER A 631 17.89 -14.33 45.65
C SER A 631 19.29 -14.61 46.22
N ASP A 632 19.90 -15.74 45.84
CA ASP A 632 21.26 -16.12 46.23
C ASP A 632 22.29 -15.03 45.81
N LEU A 633 22.08 -14.40 44.65
CA LEU A 633 22.91 -13.29 44.19
C LEU A 633 22.80 -12.06 45.10
N MET A 634 21.59 -11.71 45.54
CA MET A 634 21.33 -10.56 46.40
C MET A 634 21.81 -10.76 47.84
N GLU A 635 21.93 -12.00 48.31
CA GLU A 635 22.52 -12.31 49.62
C GLU A 635 24.05 -12.15 49.63
N ASN A 636 24.70 -12.27 48.48
CA ASN A 636 26.17 -12.32 48.34
C ASN A 636 26.76 -11.08 47.64
N LEU A 637 26.21 -9.88 47.88
CA LEU A 637 26.70 -8.66 47.23
C LEU A 637 28.09 -8.22 47.73
N PRO A 638 29.00 -7.74 46.86
CA PRO A 638 28.83 -7.54 45.42
C PRO A 638 28.98 -8.84 44.61
N ALA A 639 28.03 -9.13 43.72
CA ALA A 639 27.98 -10.36 42.93
C ALA A 639 27.64 -10.11 41.44
N THR A 640 28.09 -11.02 40.58
CA THR A 640 27.82 -10.98 39.14
C THR A 640 26.80 -12.04 38.75
N LEU A 641 25.80 -11.64 37.97
CA LEU A 641 24.80 -12.56 37.45
C LEU A 641 25.46 -13.55 36.49
N GLY A 642 25.35 -14.84 36.82
CA GLY A 642 25.93 -15.92 36.00
C GLY A 642 25.29 -16.03 34.61
N ALA A 643 23.99 -15.73 34.52
CA ALA A 643 23.23 -15.75 33.27
C ALA A 643 23.69 -14.62 32.34
N PRO A 644 24.20 -14.92 31.13
CA PRO A 644 24.55 -13.90 30.15
C PRO A 644 23.28 -13.26 29.58
N LEU A 645 23.40 -12.00 29.15
CA LEU A 645 22.34 -11.16 28.61
C LEU A 645 22.75 -10.50 27.29
N TYR A 646 21.77 -10.07 26.50
CA TYR A 646 22.00 -9.10 25.43
C TYR A 646 22.24 -7.71 26.06
N GLU A 647 22.95 -6.84 25.33
CA GLU A 647 23.29 -5.49 25.81
C GLU A 647 22.05 -4.70 26.24
N GLN A 648 21.00 -4.76 25.41
CA GLN A 648 19.72 -4.10 25.62
C GLN A 648 19.04 -4.58 26.91
N GLN A 649 19.03 -5.90 27.14
CA GLN A 649 18.49 -6.51 28.36
C GLN A 649 19.31 -6.10 29.60
N ALA A 650 20.64 -6.11 29.51
CA ALA A 650 21.53 -5.77 30.62
C ALA A 650 21.39 -4.31 31.04
N ILE A 651 21.38 -3.37 30.08
CA ILE A 651 21.19 -1.94 30.34
C ILE A 651 19.80 -1.68 30.92
N ARG A 652 18.75 -2.33 30.40
CA ARG A 652 17.40 -2.19 30.94
C ARG A 652 17.30 -2.72 32.37
N LEU A 653 17.88 -3.89 32.67
CA LEU A 653 17.93 -4.44 34.02
C LEU A 653 18.63 -3.48 34.99
N VAL A 654 19.78 -2.92 34.62
CA VAL A 654 20.48 -1.93 35.46
C VAL A 654 19.63 -0.68 35.68
N SER A 655 18.91 -0.21 34.65
CA SER A 655 17.99 0.93 34.78
C SER A 655 16.84 0.66 35.75
N GLU A 656 16.21 -0.52 35.68
CA GLU A 656 15.14 -0.91 36.62
C GLU A 656 15.66 -1.12 38.04
N LEU A 657 16.84 -1.72 38.21
CA LEU A 657 17.49 -1.84 39.52
C LEU A 657 17.80 -0.47 40.12
N LYS A 658 18.25 0.49 39.30
CA LYS A 658 18.52 1.86 39.75
C LYS A 658 17.24 2.56 40.25
N LYS A 659 16.08 2.34 39.61
CA LYS A 659 14.79 2.91 40.05
C LYS A 659 14.40 2.45 41.45
N ILE A 660 14.71 1.20 41.79
CA ILE A 660 14.50 0.66 43.13
C ILE A 660 15.71 0.88 44.05
N GLN A 661 16.63 1.80 43.75
CA GLN A 661 17.81 2.07 44.60
C GLN A 661 18.72 0.84 44.83
N VAL A 662 18.97 0.08 43.77
CA VAL A 662 20.03 -0.95 43.72
C VAL A 662 21.09 -0.50 42.73
N GLN A 663 22.35 -0.43 43.19
CA GLN A 663 23.48 -0.06 42.34
C GLN A 663 23.98 -1.29 41.60
N ALA A 664 23.98 -1.22 40.27
CA ALA A 664 24.45 -2.28 39.39
C ALA A 664 25.16 -1.70 38.17
N LEU A 665 26.05 -2.50 37.57
CA LEU A 665 26.87 -2.16 36.41
C LEU A 665 26.78 -3.26 35.37
N VAL A 666 26.84 -2.85 34.10
CA VAL A 666 26.90 -3.77 32.96
C VAL A 666 28.37 -4.09 32.66
N ILE A 667 28.71 -5.36 32.46
CA ILE A 667 30.08 -5.84 32.20
C ILE A 667 30.09 -6.68 30.92
N PRO A 668 30.99 -6.41 29.95
CA PRO A 668 31.13 -7.26 28.78
C PRO A 668 31.76 -8.61 29.17
N ILE A 669 31.29 -9.68 28.54
CA ILE A 669 31.92 -10.99 28.62
C ILE A 669 33.14 -10.93 27.71
N THR A 670 34.30 -10.62 28.27
CA THR A 670 35.56 -10.76 27.57
C THR A 670 35.78 -12.25 27.29
N SER A 671 35.79 -12.63 26.02
CA SER A 671 36.26 -13.95 25.61
C SER A 671 37.66 -14.13 26.18
N GLN A 672 37.84 -15.06 27.13
CA GLN A 672 39.16 -15.64 27.34
C GLN A 672 39.55 -16.26 26.00
N LYS A 673 40.56 -15.69 25.36
CA LYS A 673 41.16 -16.19 24.13
C LYS A 673 41.66 -17.61 24.30
#